data_AF-A0A819N913-F1
#
_entry.id   AF-A0A819N913-F1
#
_cell.length_a   1.000
_cell.length_b   1.000
_cell.length_c   1.000
_cell.angle_alpha   90.00
_cell.angle_beta   90.00
_cell.angle_gamma   90.00
#
_symmetry.space_group_name_H-M   'P 1'
#
loop_
_entity.id
_entity.type
_entity.pdbx_description
1 polymer ?
#
loop_
_entity_poly.entity_id
_entity_poly.type
_entity_poly.pdbx_seq_one_letter_code
_entity_poly.pdbx_strand_id
1 'polypeptide(L)'
;MATQPSATTGYTYDELMLKHECPWAKHHHESPLRLSSIIDRCRELNLFDRCLFVKSTKANDEDILLYHKESLLKSLSQAPCENIEQLKEFCRKYEDVYMNEYDPDLVLVSAGYDVALGCPEGEMKLTPDIFGHLIHYLKGLANGKVMVLLEGGYCIDTLSESAAWTLRSLLGDPCSPLQSCVNPDPIVKKTVACCKNVLKGYWQSLKIDLTDEGEFWIEEARRKRALAPLVNDHVRPAQYDLTPTLVVKQTEEQKLKIQQDIKRALELAPHRKPLERGRTLIVYDEAMKKFSSRNHCERPGRIEAIWRGLRNSGLDQRCTMISSRYATKEEILLVHSDMFYEFLKSTKTATRRELSELKGALRSIEYSNDVFDNALLATGSCLNMVDAIMSNEGGNGFAIVRPPGHHAHCSMDYGFCYFNNVSVCARYLQKNYNLQRILIVDFDYHMGDGVKDVFYEDPGVLYISLHCADAFPPNEGHPKDSGKDKGLGFNVNIGWLSFDPPAVDADYINAFHHVVLPMAYEYNPEFVLVCAGFDAAEGDRIGWGKLSTCAYSQMTHMLLSLANGRVLEVLEGGYCLSQLNVCGSACVATLLGDPPVRCSEDAAKYPQDLVSLRTIDLIKNIHRPFWSSLFSIPVQDDSAIDQLAESLEQKAMIKN
;
A
#
# COMPACT_ATOMS: atom_id res chain seq x y z
N MET A 1 -11.40 32.73 -9.55
CA MET A 1 -10.74 32.59 -8.23
C MET A 1 -10.79 31.13 -7.87
N ALA A 2 -9.68 30.40 -7.94
CA ALA A 2 -9.62 29.02 -7.48
C ALA A 2 -9.75 29.05 -5.95
N THR A 3 -10.85 28.52 -5.42
CA THR A 3 -10.99 28.24 -4.00
C THR A 3 -9.81 27.34 -3.60
N GLN A 4 -8.92 27.82 -2.74
CA GLN A 4 -7.94 26.93 -2.13
C GLN A 4 -8.70 25.75 -1.51
N PRO A 5 -8.30 24.49 -1.75
CA PRO A 5 -8.91 23.39 -1.03
C PRO A 5 -8.73 23.67 0.46
N SER A 6 -9.82 23.65 1.21
CA SER A 6 -9.80 23.82 2.66
C SER A 6 -8.76 22.86 3.23
N ALA A 7 -7.82 23.35 4.03
CA ALA A 7 -6.83 22.50 4.69
C ALA A 7 -7.54 21.36 5.42
N THR A 8 -7.28 20.11 5.01
CA THR A 8 -7.93 18.90 5.55
C THR A 8 -7.17 18.32 6.74
N THR A 9 -5.96 18.77 7.00
CA THR A 9 -5.10 18.31 8.10
C THR A 9 -4.98 19.39 9.16
N GLY A 10 -5.33 19.06 10.40
CA GLY A 10 -5.13 19.92 11.56
C GLY A 10 -3.83 19.60 12.30
N TYR A 11 -3.24 20.59 12.96
CA TYR A 11 -2.16 20.38 13.93
C TYR A 11 -2.43 21.23 15.19
N THR A 12 -1.96 20.77 16.35
CA THR A 12 -2.13 21.48 17.62
C THR A 12 -0.87 21.34 18.48
N TYR A 13 -0.51 22.40 19.17
CA TYR A 13 0.47 22.41 20.25
C TYR A 13 0.29 23.68 21.08
N ASP A 14 0.80 23.68 22.31
CA ASP A 14 0.85 24.86 23.18
C ASP A 14 2.26 25.03 23.75
N GLU A 15 2.76 26.26 23.82
CA GLU A 15 4.08 26.56 24.39
C GLU A 15 4.20 26.15 25.86
N LEU A 16 3.08 26.01 26.59
CA LEU A 16 3.06 25.45 27.94
C LEU A 16 3.64 24.04 28.00
N MET A 17 3.51 23.23 26.93
CA MET A 17 4.06 21.88 26.87
C MET A 17 5.60 21.90 26.87
N LEU A 18 6.23 22.96 26.36
CA LEU A 18 7.69 23.14 26.36
C LEU A 18 8.27 23.45 27.75
N LYS A 19 7.42 23.68 28.76
CA LYS A 19 7.84 23.91 30.15
C LYS A 19 8.08 22.59 30.92
N HIS A 20 7.73 21.45 30.33
CA HIS A 20 7.94 20.15 30.97
C HIS A 20 9.40 19.70 30.79
N GLU A 21 10.16 19.75 31.87
CA GLU A 21 11.55 19.27 31.94
C GLU A 21 11.82 18.56 33.26
N CYS A 22 12.81 17.67 33.29
CA CYS A 22 13.22 16.97 34.50
C CYS A 22 14.22 17.83 35.32
N PRO A 23 13.84 18.37 36.48
CA PRO A 23 14.68 19.35 37.19
C PRO A 23 15.92 18.72 37.83
N TRP A 24 15.93 17.40 38.06
CA TRP A 24 17.05 16.67 38.66
C TRP A 24 17.94 15.92 37.66
N ALA A 25 17.58 15.87 36.37
CA ALA A 25 18.36 15.22 35.33
C ALA A 25 18.47 16.11 34.09
N LYS A 26 19.54 16.91 34.02
CA LYS A 26 19.81 17.86 32.91
C LYS A 26 19.92 17.23 31.52
N HIS A 27 20.16 15.92 31.44
CA HIS A 27 20.27 15.14 30.20
C HIS A 27 19.19 14.07 30.08
N HIS A 28 18.04 14.29 30.74
CA HIS A 28 16.92 13.39 30.61
C HIS A 28 16.46 13.32 29.15
N HIS A 29 16.19 12.10 28.67
CA HIS A 29 15.78 11.86 27.29
C HIS A 29 14.44 12.55 26.97
N GLU A 30 13.51 12.55 27.93
CA GLU A 30 12.30 13.38 27.89
C GLU A 30 12.62 14.84 28.22
N SER A 31 12.59 15.71 27.20
CA SER A 31 12.99 17.13 27.29
C SER A 31 12.20 18.02 26.32
N PRO A 32 12.14 19.35 26.55
CA PRO A 32 11.47 20.30 25.65
C PRO A 32 11.98 20.28 24.20
N LEU A 33 13.24 19.89 23.99
CA LEU A 33 13.87 19.79 22.67
C LEU A 33 13.15 18.81 21.75
N ARG A 34 12.46 17.81 22.30
CA ARG A 34 11.66 16.86 21.53
C ARG A 34 10.57 17.56 20.73
N LEU A 35 9.80 18.41 21.39
CA LEU A 35 8.69 19.13 20.75
C LEU A 35 9.19 20.31 19.90
N SER A 36 10.18 21.07 20.38
CA SER A 36 10.68 22.23 19.61
C SER A 36 11.34 21.80 18.29
N SER A 37 12.09 20.69 18.28
CA SER A 37 12.74 20.20 17.05
C SER A 37 11.72 19.76 15.98
N ILE A 38 10.62 19.12 16.36
CA ILE A 38 9.51 18.78 15.45
C ILE A 38 8.91 20.07 14.87
N ILE A 39 8.61 21.05 15.74
CA ILE A 39 8.02 22.32 15.32
C ILE A 39 8.93 23.04 14.31
N ASP A 40 10.22 23.15 14.63
CA ASP A 40 11.19 23.84 13.78
C ASP A 40 11.37 23.11 12.45
N ARG A 41 11.43 21.77 12.45
CA ARG A 41 11.55 20.98 11.23
C ARG A 41 10.31 21.11 10.34
N CYS A 42 9.12 21.05 10.91
CA CYS A 42 7.86 21.25 10.17
C CYS A 42 7.76 22.65 9.57
N ARG A 43 8.30 23.69 10.25
CA ARG A 43 8.41 25.05 9.71
C ARG A 43 9.43 25.15 8.59
N GLU A 44 10.62 24.58 8.76
CA GLU A 44 11.68 24.56 7.73
C GLU A 44 11.18 23.91 6.43
N LEU A 45 10.36 22.88 6.55
CA LEU A 45 9.76 22.16 5.43
C LEU A 45 8.45 22.77 4.92
N ASN A 46 8.00 23.91 5.48
CA ASN A 46 6.73 24.58 5.18
C ASN A 46 5.50 23.66 5.26
N LEU A 47 5.51 22.69 6.19
CA LEU A 47 4.39 21.76 6.36
C LEU A 47 3.21 22.41 7.07
N PHE A 48 3.47 23.22 8.10
CA PHE A 48 2.40 23.89 8.87
C PHE A 48 1.60 24.91 8.05
N ASP A 49 2.20 25.53 7.03
CA ASP A 49 1.50 26.45 6.13
C ASP A 49 0.37 25.77 5.33
N ARG A 50 0.42 24.43 5.24
CA ARG A 50 -0.56 23.59 4.58
C ARG A 50 -1.60 23.00 5.54
N CYS A 51 -1.45 23.25 6.84
CA CYS A 51 -2.30 22.69 7.89
C CYS A 51 -3.20 23.76 8.53
N LEU A 52 -4.31 23.31 9.13
CA LEU A 52 -5.14 24.12 10.00
C LEU A 52 -4.56 24.08 11.43
N PHE A 53 -4.20 25.23 11.99
CA PHE A 53 -3.86 25.29 13.41
C PHE A 53 -5.13 25.16 14.26
N VAL A 54 -5.20 24.09 15.05
CA VAL A 54 -6.28 23.83 16.00
C VAL A 54 -5.81 24.27 17.38
N LYS A 55 -6.50 25.23 17.98
CA LYS A 55 -6.14 25.77 19.30
C LYS A 55 -6.28 24.69 20.37
N SER A 56 -5.22 24.46 21.15
CA SER A 56 -5.24 23.54 22.29
C SER A 56 -6.13 24.06 23.42
N THR A 57 -6.80 23.16 24.12
CA THR A 57 -7.58 23.44 25.34
C THR A 57 -7.16 22.49 26.45
N LYS A 58 -7.25 22.92 27.71
CA LYS A 58 -7.06 22.02 28.85
C LYS A 58 -8.22 21.03 28.92
N ALA A 59 -7.91 19.75 29.10
CA ALA A 59 -8.92 18.75 29.45
C ALA A 59 -9.57 19.15 30.78
N ASN A 60 -10.90 19.02 30.87
CA ASN A 60 -11.61 19.23 32.12
C ASN A 60 -11.62 17.91 32.94
N ASP A 61 -12.05 17.99 34.21
CA ASP A 61 -12.07 16.81 35.08
C ASP A 61 -13.00 15.70 34.54
N GLU A 62 -14.11 16.06 33.88
CA GLU A 62 -15.01 15.08 33.26
C GLU A 62 -14.31 14.31 32.14
N ASP A 63 -13.51 14.98 31.31
CA ASP A 63 -12.72 14.36 30.23
C ASP A 63 -11.69 13.37 30.81
N ILE A 64 -11.00 13.74 31.89
CA ILE A 64 -9.95 12.91 32.51
C ILE A 64 -10.57 11.68 33.20
N LEU A 65 -11.74 11.85 33.81
CA LEU A 65 -12.48 10.79 34.51
C LEU A 65 -13.10 9.74 33.58
N LEU A 66 -13.10 9.95 32.25
CA LEU A 66 -13.51 8.91 31.29
C LEU A 66 -12.64 7.64 31.38
N TYR A 67 -11.38 7.78 31.79
CA TYR A 67 -10.44 6.67 31.94
C TYR A 67 -9.80 6.60 33.32
N HIS A 68 -9.40 7.74 33.89
CA HIS A 68 -8.66 7.78 35.14
C HIS A 68 -9.58 7.82 36.35
N LYS A 69 -9.14 7.22 37.46
CA LYS A 69 -9.87 7.28 38.74
C LYS A 69 -9.75 8.67 39.36
N GLU A 70 -10.80 9.11 40.06
CA GLU A 70 -10.79 10.36 40.83
C GLU A 70 -9.65 10.42 41.87
N SER A 71 -9.23 9.26 42.39
CA SER A 71 -8.08 9.15 43.29
C SER A 71 -6.75 9.54 42.63
N LEU A 72 -6.58 9.27 41.32
CA LEU A 72 -5.40 9.69 40.58
C LEU A 72 -5.40 11.21 40.36
N LEU A 73 -6.54 11.81 40.00
CA LEU A 73 -6.70 13.26 39.87
C LEU A 73 -6.41 13.98 41.19
N LYS A 74 -6.93 13.48 42.31
CA LYS A 74 -6.63 13.98 43.66
C LYS A 74 -5.14 13.87 43.98
N SER A 75 -4.51 12.75 43.62
CA SER A 75 -3.07 12.55 43.83
C SER A 75 -2.21 13.52 42.99
N LEU A 76 -2.52 13.67 41.70
CA LEU A 76 -1.77 14.55 40.78
C LEU A 76 -1.96 16.04 41.12
N SER A 77 -3.16 16.46 41.50
CA SER A 77 -3.42 17.85 41.95
C SER A 77 -2.72 18.19 43.27
N GLN A 78 -2.32 17.20 44.05
CA GLN A 78 -1.56 17.33 45.30
C GLN A 78 -0.05 17.10 45.09
N ALA A 79 0.42 16.96 43.85
CA ALA A 79 1.85 16.80 43.58
C ALA A 79 2.64 18.01 44.11
N PRO A 80 3.74 17.80 44.85
CA PRO A 80 4.48 18.87 45.52
C PRO A 80 5.41 19.59 44.52
N CYS A 81 4.84 20.25 43.53
CA CYS A 81 5.55 20.89 42.41
C CYS A 81 6.56 21.97 42.84
N GLU A 82 6.43 22.51 44.06
CA GLU A 82 7.34 23.52 44.61
C GLU A 82 8.58 22.93 45.29
N ASN A 83 8.63 21.60 45.53
CA ASN A 83 9.75 20.91 46.18
C ASN A 83 10.25 19.73 45.32
N ILE A 84 11.41 19.92 44.72
CA ILE A 84 12.06 18.99 43.77
C ILE A 84 12.26 17.59 44.37
N GLU A 85 12.68 17.47 45.64
CA GLU A 85 12.92 16.17 46.28
C GLU A 85 11.62 15.41 46.56
N GLN A 86 10.55 16.13 46.94
CA GLN A 86 9.24 15.52 47.17
C GLN A 86 8.55 15.14 45.85
N LEU A 87 8.75 15.94 44.79
CA LEU A 87 8.24 15.65 43.45
C LEU A 87 8.91 14.40 42.86
N LYS A 88 10.23 14.28 43.06
CA LYS A 88 11.00 13.09 42.70
C LYS A 88 10.43 11.83 43.37
N GLU A 89 10.17 11.88 44.68
CA GLU A 89 9.59 10.75 45.41
C GLU A 89 8.15 10.40 44.95
N PHE A 90 7.37 11.38 44.50
CA PHE A 90 6.00 11.19 44.03
C PHE A 90 5.92 10.42 42.69
N CYS A 91 6.82 10.69 41.72
CA CYS A 91 6.79 10.12 40.38
C CYS A 91 7.11 8.62 40.30
N ARG A 92 7.71 8.05 41.36
CA ARG A 92 8.12 6.64 41.48
C ARG A 92 6.94 5.63 41.56
N LYS A 93 5.78 5.84 40.92
CA LYS A 93 4.55 5.08 41.27
C LYS A 93 3.71 4.54 40.09
N TYR A 94 4.05 4.77 38.82
CA TYR A 94 3.15 4.55 37.68
C TYR A 94 3.84 3.88 36.46
N GLU A 95 3.15 2.98 35.73
CA GLU A 95 3.49 2.36 34.41
C GLU A 95 2.22 1.84 33.67
N ASP A 96 2.23 1.79 32.32
CA ASP A 96 1.04 1.69 31.40
C ASP A 96 1.02 0.54 30.34
N VAL A 97 -0.01 0.51 29.45
CA VAL A 97 -0.89 -0.61 28.95
C VAL A 97 -0.87 -0.91 27.39
N TYR A 98 -1.75 -1.81 26.86
CA TYR A 98 -1.81 -2.52 25.52
C TYR A 98 -3.16 -2.41 24.67
N MET A 99 -3.31 -3.06 23.47
CA MET A 99 -4.45 -2.94 22.47
C MET A 99 -5.03 -4.25 21.76
N ASN A 100 -6.14 -4.11 20.96
CA ASN A 100 -7.02 -5.11 20.24
C ASN A 100 -7.39 -4.72 18.75
N GLU A 101 -8.09 -5.57 17.97
CA GLU A 101 -8.45 -5.39 16.52
C GLU A 101 -9.97 -5.05 16.26
N TYR A 102 -10.28 -4.25 15.21
CA TYR A 102 -11.54 -3.46 15.03
C TYR A 102 -11.63 -2.82 13.61
N ASP A 103 -12.82 -2.60 13.01
CA ASP A 103 -13.03 -1.69 11.85
C ASP A 103 -13.35 -0.27 12.37
N PRO A 104 -12.37 0.64 12.38
CA PRO A 104 -12.49 1.86 13.17
C PRO A 104 -13.29 2.94 12.45
N ASP A 105 -14.14 3.64 13.19
CA ASP A 105 -14.68 4.94 12.76
C ASP A 105 -13.64 6.07 12.91
N LEU A 106 -12.55 5.83 13.64
CA LEU A 106 -11.43 6.73 13.86
C LEU A 106 -10.17 5.92 14.20
N VAL A 107 -9.06 6.20 13.52
CA VAL A 107 -7.75 5.64 13.89
C VAL A 107 -7.03 6.62 14.83
N LEU A 108 -6.69 6.17 16.02
CA LEU A 108 -5.79 6.87 16.94
C LEU A 108 -4.41 6.20 16.87
N VAL A 109 -3.37 6.98 16.57
CA VAL A 109 -1.99 6.50 16.52
C VAL A 109 -1.22 7.07 17.69
N SER A 110 -0.86 6.21 18.64
CA SER A 110 0.12 6.49 19.69
C SER A 110 1.52 6.44 19.05
N ALA A 111 2.03 7.59 18.60
CA ALA A 111 3.21 7.70 17.75
C ALA A 111 4.48 7.91 18.58
N GLY A 112 5.05 6.79 19.04
CA GLY A 112 6.41 6.71 19.54
C GLY A 112 7.41 6.57 18.40
N TYR A 113 8.35 7.51 18.28
CA TYR A 113 9.44 7.47 17.31
C TYR A 113 10.74 6.91 17.92
N ASP A 114 10.64 6.25 19.07
CA ASP A 114 11.77 5.61 19.75
C ASP A 114 12.26 4.34 19.05
N VAL A 115 11.50 3.79 18.11
CA VAL A 115 11.95 2.76 17.17
C VAL A 115 12.73 3.31 15.96
N ALA A 116 12.87 4.64 15.83
CA ALA A 116 13.66 5.25 14.76
C ALA A 116 15.16 5.02 14.96
N LEU A 117 15.90 4.98 13.85
CA LEU A 117 17.35 4.84 13.83
C LEU A 117 18.02 5.84 14.77
N GLY A 118 18.90 5.32 15.63
CA GLY A 118 19.70 6.14 16.55
C GLY A 118 19.00 6.56 17.83
N CYS A 119 17.74 6.19 18.03
CA CYS A 119 17.09 6.37 19.33
C CYS A 119 17.79 5.52 20.42
N PRO A 120 18.19 6.12 21.55
CA PRO A 120 18.90 5.41 22.62
C PRO A 120 18.04 4.42 23.41
N GLU A 121 16.71 4.57 23.41
CA GLU A 121 15.81 3.67 24.15
C GLU A 121 15.38 2.45 23.31
N GLY A 122 15.00 2.66 22.04
CA GLY A 122 14.53 1.56 21.20
C GLY A 122 15.65 0.77 20.53
N GLU A 123 16.81 1.41 20.26
CA GLU A 123 17.97 0.83 19.56
C GLU A 123 17.65 0.11 18.22
N MET A 124 16.49 0.45 17.65
CA MET A 124 16.02 -0.06 16.37
C MET A 124 16.66 0.71 15.20
N LYS A 125 16.39 0.26 13.97
CA LYS A 125 17.05 0.78 12.75
C LYS A 125 16.07 1.30 11.69
N LEU A 126 14.84 1.66 12.10
CA LEU A 126 13.85 2.18 11.15
C LEU A 126 14.28 3.55 10.65
N THR A 127 14.30 3.73 9.32
CA THR A 127 14.54 5.04 8.72
C THR A 127 13.28 5.91 8.84
N PRO A 128 13.41 7.24 9.03
CA PRO A 128 12.26 8.13 9.26
C PRO A 128 11.12 8.07 8.23
N ASP A 129 11.43 7.73 6.97
CA ASP A 129 10.44 7.65 5.90
C ASP A 129 9.43 6.52 6.07
N ILE A 130 9.76 5.44 6.78
CA ILE A 130 8.81 4.33 7.03
C ILE A 130 7.53 4.81 7.72
N PHE A 131 7.63 5.83 8.58
CA PHE A 131 6.47 6.37 9.28
C PHE A 131 5.48 7.05 8.32
N GLY A 132 5.96 7.57 7.18
CA GLY A 132 5.09 8.04 6.11
C GLY A 132 4.25 6.91 5.49
N HIS A 133 4.87 5.76 5.24
CA HIS A 133 4.19 4.56 4.72
C HIS A 133 3.17 3.99 5.72
N LEU A 134 3.54 3.90 7.00
CA LEU A 134 2.64 3.42 8.05
C LEU A 134 1.37 4.28 8.12
N ILE A 135 1.52 5.60 8.11
CA ILE A 135 0.37 6.52 8.10
C ILE A 135 -0.42 6.42 6.79
N HIS A 136 0.26 6.27 5.66
CA HIS A 136 -0.41 6.11 4.36
C HIS A 136 -1.35 4.90 4.38
N TYR A 137 -0.89 3.77 4.90
CA TYR A 137 -1.74 2.58 5.04
C TYR A 137 -2.92 2.81 5.99
N LEU A 138 -2.70 3.46 7.13
CA LEU A 138 -3.78 3.76 8.07
C LEU A 138 -4.83 4.72 7.51
N LYS A 139 -4.48 5.60 6.55
CA LYS A 139 -5.45 6.44 5.83
C LYS A 139 -6.42 5.64 4.96
N GLY A 140 -6.13 4.37 4.67
CA GLY A 140 -7.07 3.46 4.02
C GLY A 140 -8.27 3.10 4.89
N LEU A 141 -8.12 3.24 6.21
CA LEU A 141 -9.12 2.92 7.23
C LEU A 141 -9.90 4.17 7.65
N ALA A 142 -11.02 3.97 8.34
CA ALA A 142 -11.82 5.04 8.94
C ALA A 142 -12.18 6.19 7.98
N ASN A 143 -12.26 5.92 6.66
CA ASN A 143 -12.45 6.93 5.63
C ASN A 143 -11.41 8.08 5.73
N GLY A 144 -10.16 7.73 6.00
CA GLY A 144 -9.05 8.68 6.16
C GLY A 144 -9.01 9.45 7.48
N LYS A 145 -9.91 9.16 8.43
CA LYS A 145 -9.90 9.79 9.77
C LYS A 145 -8.81 9.18 10.63
N VAL A 146 -7.65 9.84 10.62
CA VAL A 146 -6.46 9.45 11.40
C VAL A 146 -6.04 10.62 12.29
N MET A 147 -5.88 10.35 13.59
CA MET A 147 -5.30 11.28 14.56
C MET A 147 -3.98 10.69 15.08
N VAL A 148 -2.91 11.46 14.99
CA VAL A 148 -1.58 11.04 15.44
C VAL A 148 -1.22 11.83 16.69
N LEU A 149 -0.86 11.10 17.75
CA LEU A 149 -0.53 11.62 19.08
C LEU A 149 0.95 11.35 19.34
N LEU A 150 1.76 12.38 19.56
CA LEU A 150 3.18 12.21 19.86
C LEU A 150 3.37 11.51 21.21
N GLU A 151 4.22 10.48 21.26
CA GLU A 151 4.56 9.73 22.47
C GLU A 151 6.06 9.80 22.76
N GLY A 152 6.80 8.68 22.62
CA GLY A 152 8.26 8.57 22.77
C GLY A 152 9.06 8.97 21.53
N GLY A 153 10.39 8.91 21.64
CA GLY A 153 11.34 9.25 20.58
C GLY A 153 12.37 10.26 21.06
N TYR A 154 13.62 9.80 21.16
CA TYR A 154 14.64 10.47 21.98
C TYR A 154 15.94 10.76 21.22
N CYS A 155 16.04 10.38 19.95
CA CYS A 155 17.03 10.92 19.02
C CYS A 155 16.42 12.11 18.29
N ILE A 156 16.85 13.33 18.62
CA ILE A 156 16.25 14.58 18.12
C ILE A 156 16.25 14.66 16.58
N ASP A 157 17.36 14.24 15.96
CA ASP A 157 17.52 14.28 14.51
C ASP A 157 16.50 13.37 13.80
N THR A 158 16.36 12.12 14.24
CA THR A 158 15.42 11.19 13.61
C THR A 158 13.99 11.34 14.09
N LEU A 159 13.75 11.86 15.30
CA LEU A 159 12.43 12.23 15.82
C LEU A 159 11.76 13.27 14.93
N SER A 160 12.41 14.41 14.73
CA SER A 160 11.85 15.54 13.98
C SER A 160 11.57 15.18 12.52
N GLU A 161 12.45 14.37 11.92
CA GLU A 161 12.27 13.84 10.56
C GLU A 161 11.15 12.81 10.47
N SER A 162 11.01 11.93 11.47
CA SER A 162 9.94 10.92 11.49
C SER A 162 8.57 11.59 11.64
N ALA A 163 8.45 12.59 12.51
CA ALA A 163 7.25 13.39 12.65
C ALA A 163 6.93 14.19 11.37
N ALA A 164 7.95 14.73 10.68
CA ALA A 164 7.76 15.39 9.40
C ALA A 164 7.24 14.43 8.32
N TRP A 165 7.77 13.20 8.24
CA TRP A 165 7.27 12.17 7.31
C TRP A 165 5.84 11.72 7.61
N THR A 166 5.48 11.59 8.89
CA THR A 166 4.09 11.39 9.32
C THR A 166 3.20 12.52 8.81
N LEU A 167 3.58 13.79 9.03
CA LEU A 167 2.78 14.94 8.62
C LEU A 167 2.66 15.07 7.10
N ARG A 168 3.73 14.78 6.34
CA ARG A 168 3.71 14.69 4.88
C ARG A 168 2.64 13.71 4.39
N SER A 169 2.61 12.51 4.96
CA SER A 169 1.61 11.49 4.61
C SER A 169 0.17 11.92 4.94
N LEU A 170 -0.05 12.56 6.11
CA LEU A 170 -1.34 13.14 6.46
C LEU A 170 -1.79 14.22 5.46
N LEU A 171 -0.85 15.06 5.02
CA LEU A 171 -1.06 16.09 3.99
C LEU A 171 -1.25 15.52 2.57
N GLY A 172 -1.08 14.21 2.38
CA GLY A 172 -1.23 13.53 1.10
C GLY A 172 -0.01 13.62 0.18
N ASP A 173 1.17 13.94 0.72
CA ASP A 173 2.42 13.85 -0.04
C ASP A 173 2.74 12.38 -0.38
N PRO A 174 3.27 12.08 -1.58
CA PRO A 174 3.72 10.74 -1.94
C PRO A 174 4.73 10.14 -0.95
N CYS A 175 4.63 8.82 -0.75
CA CYS A 175 5.59 8.07 0.06
C CYS A 175 6.91 7.90 -0.71
N SER A 176 8.06 8.08 -0.05
CA SER A 176 9.34 7.92 -0.72
C SER A 176 9.72 6.45 -0.93
N PRO A 177 10.46 6.08 -1.99
CA PRO A 177 10.96 4.72 -2.13
C PRO A 177 11.83 4.30 -0.94
N LEU A 178 11.48 3.17 -0.32
CA LEU A 178 12.26 2.60 0.78
C LEU A 178 13.56 1.98 0.23
N GLN A 179 14.69 2.26 0.87
CA GLN A 179 16.00 1.90 0.31
C GLN A 179 16.38 0.43 0.47
N SER A 180 15.82 -0.28 1.45
CA SER A 180 15.96 -1.73 1.53
C SER A 180 14.82 -2.34 2.33
N CYS A 181 13.92 -3.03 1.64
CA CYS A 181 13.06 -4.03 2.26
C CYS A 181 13.90 -5.29 2.45
N VAL A 182 14.78 -5.28 3.46
CA VAL A 182 15.59 -6.46 3.77
C VAL A 182 14.66 -7.55 4.25
N ASN A 183 14.94 -8.76 3.80
CA ASN A 183 14.50 -10.01 4.37
C ASN A 183 14.37 -9.90 5.91
N PRO A 184 13.15 -10.00 6.48
CA PRO A 184 12.98 -9.82 7.91
C PRO A 184 13.86 -10.79 8.69
N ASP A 185 14.45 -10.33 9.80
CA ASP A 185 15.26 -11.18 10.67
C ASP A 185 14.46 -12.43 11.08
N PRO A 186 15.06 -13.64 11.11
CA PRO A 186 14.37 -14.85 11.55
C PRO A 186 13.60 -14.72 12.87
N ILE A 187 14.12 -13.93 13.82
CA ILE A 187 13.45 -13.66 15.10
C ILE A 187 12.19 -12.81 14.86
N VAL A 188 12.27 -11.75 14.04
CA VAL A 188 11.10 -10.92 13.70
C VAL A 188 10.03 -11.74 13.00
N LYS A 189 10.44 -12.60 12.05
CA LYS A 189 9.53 -13.55 11.41
C LYS A 189 8.81 -14.38 12.47
N LYS A 190 9.58 -14.97 13.41
CA LYS A 190 9.04 -15.84 14.47
C LYS A 190 8.05 -15.09 15.36
N THR A 191 8.36 -13.86 15.77
CA THR A 191 7.45 -13.00 16.53
C THR A 191 6.14 -12.76 15.80
N VAL A 192 6.20 -12.39 14.51
CA VAL A 192 4.99 -12.17 13.69
C VAL A 192 4.15 -13.45 13.60
N ALA A 193 4.79 -14.61 13.37
CA ALA A 193 4.10 -15.89 13.31
C ALA A 193 3.42 -16.25 14.64
N CYS A 194 4.08 -16.03 15.78
CA CYS A 194 3.49 -16.23 17.11
C CYS A 194 2.26 -15.33 17.32
N CYS A 195 2.35 -14.04 16.99
CA CYS A 195 1.21 -13.11 17.09
C CYS A 195 0.02 -13.60 16.25
N LYS A 196 0.26 -13.94 14.98
CA LYS A 196 -0.78 -14.49 14.10
C LYS A 196 -1.39 -15.76 14.67
N ASN A 197 -0.57 -16.68 15.18
CA ASN A 197 -1.04 -17.96 15.69
C ASN A 197 -1.96 -17.82 16.92
N VAL A 198 -1.67 -16.85 17.81
CA VAL A 198 -2.51 -16.55 18.97
C VAL A 198 -3.81 -15.86 18.54
N LEU A 199 -3.76 -15.02 17.50
CA LEU A 199 -4.88 -14.19 17.07
C LEU A 199 -5.81 -14.86 16.04
N LYS A 200 -5.37 -15.89 15.30
CA LYS A 200 -6.15 -16.56 14.23
C LYS A 200 -7.50 -17.15 14.68
N GLY A 201 -7.66 -17.44 15.98
CA GLY A 201 -8.92 -17.91 16.54
C GLY A 201 -10.01 -16.83 16.59
N TYR A 202 -9.59 -15.55 16.60
CA TYR A 202 -10.46 -14.39 16.68
C TYR A 202 -10.62 -13.69 15.31
N TRP A 203 -9.66 -13.87 14.41
CA TRP A 203 -9.54 -13.09 13.18
C TRP A 203 -9.47 -13.95 11.92
N GLN A 204 -10.45 -13.77 11.05
CA GLN A 204 -10.57 -14.54 9.81
C GLN A 204 -9.43 -14.25 8.82
N SER A 205 -8.99 -12.98 8.76
CA SER A 205 -7.83 -12.52 7.97
C SER A 205 -6.55 -13.28 8.28
N LEU A 206 -6.38 -13.74 9.52
CA LEU A 206 -5.18 -14.43 9.98
C LEU A 206 -5.23 -15.96 9.79
N LYS A 207 -6.32 -16.50 9.24
CA LYS A 207 -6.47 -17.94 8.95
C LYS A 207 -5.86 -18.35 7.61
N ILE A 208 -4.99 -17.54 7.02
CA ILE A 208 -4.31 -17.85 5.74
C ILE A 208 -3.17 -18.85 5.94
N ASP A 209 -2.49 -18.82 7.10
CA ASP A 209 -1.37 -19.72 7.42
C ASP A 209 -1.90 -21.08 7.96
N LEU A 210 -2.71 -21.79 7.16
CA LEU A 210 -3.26 -23.12 7.47
C LEU A 210 -2.20 -24.21 7.26
N THR A 211 -1.20 -24.28 8.15
CA THR A 211 -0.52 -25.56 8.34
C THR A 211 -1.47 -26.49 9.09
N ASP A 212 -1.84 -27.60 8.47
CA ASP A 212 -2.68 -28.69 9.02
C ASP A 212 -2.05 -29.33 10.27
N GLU A 213 -1.97 -28.59 11.38
CA GLU A 213 -1.74 -29.12 12.74
C GLU A 213 -2.55 -28.31 13.79
N GLY A 214 -3.50 -27.47 13.33
CA GLY A 214 -4.20 -26.52 14.20
C GLY A 214 -5.22 -27.11 15.17
N GLU A 215 -5.70 -28.34 14.96
CA GLU A 215 -6.72 -28.95 15.84
C GLU A 215 -6.11 -29.77 17.00
N PHE A 216 -4.88 -30.28 16.88
CA PHE A 216 -4.23 -31.02 17.96
C PHE A 216 -3.84 -30.10 19.13
N TRP A 217 -3.49 -28.84 18.85
CA TRP A 217 -2.96 -27.91 19.85
C TRP A 217 -4.00 -27.08 20.59
N ILE A 218 -5.25 -27.00 20.12
CA ILE A 218 -6.33 -26.32 20.87
C ILE A 218 -6.68 -27.12 22.14
N GLU A 219 -6.61 -28.45 22.09
CA GLU A 219 -6.79 -29.31 23.27
C GLU A 219 -5.54 -29.39 24.15
N GLU A 220 -4.33 -29.33 23.60
CA GLU A 220 -3.09 -29.36 24.38
C GLU A 220 -2.81 -28.01 25.08
N ALA A 221 -3.13 -26.87 24.43
CA ALA A 221 -3.11 -25.55 25.06
C ALA A 221 -4.22 -25.38 26.11
N ARG A 222 -5.36 -26.09 25.99
CA ARG A 222 -6.38 -26.18 27.05
C ARG A 222 -5.97 -27.11 28.19
N ARG A 223 -5.28 -28.22 27.91
CA ARG A 223 -4.74 -29.15 28.94
C ARG A 223 -3.59 -28.54 29.75
N LYS A 224 -2.72 -27.73 29.14
CA LYS A 224 -1.67 -26.96 29.85
C LYS A 224 -2.21 -25.75 30.62
N ARG A 225 -3.52 -25.47 30.56
CA ARG A 225 -4.21 -24.41 31.31
C ARG A 225 -4.86 -24.88 32.62
N ALA A 226 -4.44 -26.03 33.14
CA ALA A 226 -4.70 -26.46 34.50
C ALA A 226 -3.37 -26.67 35.21
N LEU A 227 -3.13 -25.86 36.24
CA LEU A 227 -1.94 -25.81 37.11
C LEU A 227 -0.75 -24.99 36.58
N ALA A 228 -0.97 -23.68 36.48
CA ALA A 228 -0.06 -22.74 37.11
C ALA A 228 -0.92 -21.87 38.05
N PRO A 229 -0.60 -21.76 39.36
CA PRO A 229 -1.23 -20.72 40.15
C PRO A 229 -0.90 -19.38 39.51
N LEU A 230 -1.91 -18.54 39.34
CA LEU A 230 -1.70 -17.11 39.14
C LEU A 230 -0.78 -16.64 40.28
N VAL A 231 0.51 -16.46 39.97
CA VAL A 231 1.37 -15.62 40.80
C VAL A 231 0.91 -14.20 40.51
N ASN A 232 -0.10 -13.79 41.27
CA ASN A 232 -0.60 -12.44 41.33
C ASN A 232 0.29 -11.59 42.25
N ASP A 233 1.60 -11.80 42.19
CA ASP A 233 2.60 -11.06 42.96
C ASP A 233 3.64 -10.48 42.00
N HIS A 234 3.17 -9.63 41.07
CA HIS A 234 4.00 -8.47 40.75
C HIS A 234 3.92 -7.55 41.96
N VAL A 235 4.78 -7.79 42.95
CA VAL A 235 5.11 -6.75 43.93
C VAL A 235 5.76 -5.64 43.12
N ARG A 236 4.95 -4.66 42.70
CA ARG A 236 5.45 -3.39 42.18
C ARG A 236 6.45 -2.89 43.23
N PRO A 237 7.69 -2.55 42.86
CA PRO A 237 8.61 -2.00 43.83
C PRO A 237 7.96 -0.75 44.44
N ALA A 238 8.03 -0.60 45.77
CA ALA A 238 7.45 0.55 46.47
C ALA A 238 8.02 1.89 45.97
N GLN A 239 9.19 1.84 45.33
CA GLN A 239 9.90 2.94 44.70
C GLN A 239 10.58 2.45 43.41
N TYR A 240 10.41 3.17 42.31
CA TYR A 240 11.18 2.96 41.07
C TYR A 240 12.45 3.81 41.13
N ASP A 241 13.57 3.30 40.61
CA ASP A 241 14.79 4.09 40.46
C ASP A 241 14.58 5.16 39.37
N LEU A 242 14.94 6.40 39.69
CA LEU A 242 14.80 7.56 38.81
C LEU A 242 16.14 8.02 38.23
N THR A 243 17.21 7.23 38.43
CA THR A 243 18.38 7.34 37.58
C THR A 243 17.98 6.93 36.15
N PRO A 244 18.59 7.54 35.10
CA PRO A 244 18.28 7.17 33.72
C PRO A 244 18.38 5.65 33.59
N THR A 245 17.31 5.04 33.09
CA THR A 245 17.15 3.60 32.89
C THR A 245 18.37 2.98 32.23
N LEU A 246 18.51 1.66 32.37
CA LEU A 246 19.57 0.81 31.81
C LEU A 246 19.80 1.02 30.29
N VAL A 247 20.42 2.14 29.91
CA VAL A 247 20.91 2.36 28.55
C VAL A 247 22.11 1.44 28.40
N VAL A 248 22.06 0.54 27.41
CA VAL A 248 23.24 -0.23 27.03
C VAL A 248 24.34 0.77 26.72
N LYS A 249 25.42 0.77 27.50
CA LYS A 249 26.56 1.69 27.25
C LYS A 249 27.16 1.35 25.89
N GLN A 250 26.76 2.09 24.86
CA GLN A 250 27.31 2.00 23.52
C GLN A 250 28.78 2.44 23.53
N THR A 251 29.63 1.72 22.81
CA THR A 251 31.03 2.12 22.61
C THR A 251 31.10 3.38 21.76
N GLU A 252 32.19 4.15 21.86
CA GLU A 252 32.39 5.35 21.04
C GLU A 252 32.40 5.03 19.53
N GLU A 253 32.85 3.83 19.15
CA GLU A 253 32.79 3.33 17.78
C GLU A 253 31.35 3.09 17.31
N GLN A 254 30.49 2.50 18.17
CA GLN A 254 29.08 2.30 17.88
C GLN A 254 28.34 3.64 17.73
N LYS A 255 28.61 4.60 18.61
CA LYS A 255 28.02 5.95 18.52
C LYS A 255 28.41 6.65 17.22
N LEU A 256 29.69 6.59 16.84
CA LEU A 256 30.17 7.18 15.59
C LEU A 256 29.50 6.54 14.37
N LYS A 257 29.36 5.20 14.37
CA LYS A 257 28.65 4.48 13.30
C LYS A 257 27.19 4.87 13.22
N ILE A 258 26.48 4.92 14.36
CA ILE A 258 25.08 5.36 14.41
C ILE A 258 24.94 6.78 13.87
N GLN A 259 25.84 7.71 14.23
CA GLN A 259 25.83 9.08 13.70
C GLN A 259 26.06 9.11 12.18
N GLN A 260 26.97 8.28 11.65
CA GLN A 260 27.16 8.15 10.20
C GLN A 260 25.92 7.59 9.51
N ASP A 261 25.27 6.60 10.10
CA ASP A 261 24.06 5.98 9.57
C ASP A 261 22.87 6.97 9.60
N ILE A 262 22.70 7.73 10.68
CA ILE A 262 21.73 8.84 10.77
C ILE A 262 22.02 9.85 9.67
N LYS A 263 23.26 10.36 9.58
CA LYS A 263 23.63 11.36 8.60
C LYS A 263 23.35 10.87 7.18
N ARG A 264 23.67 9.62 6.86
CA ARG A 264 23.37 8.99 5.57
C ARG A 264 21.87 8.89 5.32
N ALA A 265 21.08 8.47 6.30
CA ALA A 265 19.63 8.38 6.18
C ALA A 265 19.01 9.77 5.91
N LEU A 266 19.52 10.81 6.58
CA LEU A 266 19.07 12.19 6.43
C LEU A 266 19.56 12.86 5.14
N GLU A 267 20.81 12.63 4.70
CA GLU A 267 21.34 13.12 3.42
C GLU A 267 20.58 12.54 2.22
N LEU A 268 20.00 11.35 2.36
CA LEU A 268 19.17 10.73 1.33
C LEU A 268 17.72 11.25 1.34
N ALA A 269 17.28 11.96 2.39
CA ALA A 269 15.91 12.48 2.51
C ALA A 269 15.59 13.67 1.55
N PRO A 270 16.51 14.62 1.25
CA PRO A 270 16.28 15.67 0.25
C PRO A 270 16.07 15.15 -1.18
N HIS A 271 16.71 14.03 -1.55
CA HIS A 271 16.50 13.34 -2.83
C HIS A 271 15.19 12.54 -2.88
N ARG A 272 14.49 12.46 -1.73
CA ARG A 272 13.18 11.84 -1.54
C ARG A 272 12.07 12.89 -1.35
N LYS A 273 12.33 14.17 -1.66
CA LYS A 273 11.29 15.21 -1.60
C LYS A 273 10.08 14.73 -2.43
N PRO A 274 8.88 14.69 -1.83
CA PRO A 274 7.67 14.40 -2.59
C PRO A 274 7.56 15.43 -3.71
N LEU A 275 7.12 14.98 -4.88
CA LEU A 275 6.85 15.89 -6.00
C LEU A 275 5.94 17.01 -5.49
N GLU A 276 6.34 18.27 -5.69
CA GLU A 276 5.46 19.40 -5.41
C GLU A 276 4.16 19.14 -6.17
N ARG A 277 3.04 19.10 -5.44
CA ARG A 277 1.72 18.62 -5.90
C ARG A 277 1.44 18.94 -7.37
N GLY A 278 1.77 18.00 -8.25
CA GLY A 278 1.38 17.94 -9.65
C GLY A 278 0.11 17.11 -9.73
N ARG A 279 -0.97 17.72 -10.23
CA ARG A 279 -2.32 17.16 -10.33
C ARG A 279 -2.30 15.72 -10.88
N THR A 280 -3.25 14.90 -10.43
CA THR A 280 -3.58 13.64 -11.11
C THR A 280 -3.86 13.92 -12.57
N LEU A 281 -3.18 13.20 -13.43
CA LEU A 281 -3.35 13.31 -14.87
C LEU A 281 -4.51 12.45 -15.31
N ILE A 282 -5.23 12.91 -16.32
CA ILE A 282 -6.22 12.11 -17.03
C ILE A 282 -5.98 12.25 -18.54
N VAL A 283 -6.30 11.21 -19.30
CA VAL A 283 -6.38 11.29 -20.77
C VAL A 283 -7.69 10.67 -21.26
N TYR A 284 -8.35 11.36 -22.18
CA TYR A 284 -9.63 10.98 -22.79
C TYR A 284 -9.72 11.67 -24.15
N ASP A 285 -10.10 10.93 -25.19
CA ASP A 285 -10.33 11.47 -26.52
C ASP A 285 -11.55 10.80 -27.16
N GLU A 286 -12.50 11.61 -27.64
CA GLU A 286 -13.69 11.11 -28.32
C GLU A 286 -13.36 10.38 -29.63
N ALA A 287 -12.20 10.62 -30.24
CA ALA A 287 -11.78 9.90 -31.43
C ALA A 287 -11.69 8.39 -31.18
N MET A 288 -11.33 7.97 -29.96
CA MET A 288 -11.35 6.55 -29.56
C MET A 288 -12.76 5.94 -29.56
N LYS A 289 -13.83 6.72 -29.76
CA LYS A 289 -15.23 6.23 -29.87
C LYS A 289 -15.63 5.78 -31.28
N LYS A 290 -14.80 6.02 -32.31
CA LYS A 290 -15.17 5.77 -33.71
C LYS A 290 -15.38 4.29 -34.03
N PHE A 291 -14.60 3.41 -33.41
CA PHE A 291 -14.79 1.97 -33.54
C PHE A 291 -16.00 1.50 -32.74
N SER A 292 -17.05 1.03 -33.42
CA SER A 292 -18.22 0.43 -32.78
C SER A 292 -18.79 -0.68 -33.63
N SER A 293 -19.04 -1.82 -33.01
CA SER A 293 -19.88 -2.88 -33.54
C SER A 293 -21.24 -2.89 -32.83
N ARG A 294 -22.28 -3.35 -33.53
CA ARG A 294 -23.64 -3.38 -32.98
C ARG A 294 -23.73 -4.46 -31.90
N ASN A 295 -24.25 -4.09 -30.73
CA ASN A 295 -24.50 -4.97 -29.58
C ASN A 295 -23.28 -5.65 -28.94
N HIS A 296 -22.06 -5.19 -29.24
CA HIS A 296 -20.85 -5.69 -28.61
C HIS A 296 -20.63 -5.10 -27.21
N CYS A 297 -19.99 -5.87 -26.34
CA CYS A 297 -19.68 -5.48 -24.96
C CYS A 297 -18.63 -4.37 -24.90
N GLU A 298 -17.52 -4.52 -25.65
CA GLU A 298 -16.50 -3.48 -25.87
C GLU A 298 -17.11 -2.44 -26.83
N ARG A 299 -17.65 -1.36 -26.27
CA ARG A 299 -18.40 -0.34 -27.00
C ARG A 299 -17.98 1.08 -26.60
N PRO A 300 -18.18 2.08 -27.47
CA PRO A 300 -17.78 3.47 -27.19
C PRO A 300 -18.31 4.07 -25.89
N GLY A 301 -19.50 3.60 -25.45
CA GLY A 301 -20.11 4.04 -24.20
C GLY A 301 -19.28 3.76 -22.94
N ARG A 302 -18.27 2.88 -23.01
CA ARG A 302 -17.39 2.52 -21.88
C ARG A 302 -16.56 3.72 -21.40
N ILE A 303 -15.75 4.30 -22.30
CA ILE A 303 -14.94 5.48 -21.98
C ILE A 303 -15.80 6.71 -21.69
N GLU A 304 -16.96 6.82 -22.33
CA GLU A 304 -17.92 7.90 -22.08
C GLU A 304 -18.57 7.80 -20.68
N ALA A 305 -18.80 6.60 -20.17
CA ALA A 305 -19.37 6.40 -18.84
C ALA A 305 -18.43 6.90 -17.74
N ILE A 306 -17.14 6.57 -17.83
CA ILE A 306 -16.11 7.09 -16.90
C ILE A 306 -16.01 8.60 -17.04
N TRP A 307 -15.87 9.11 -18.26
CA TRP A 307 -15.74 10.56 -18.50
C TRP A 307 -16.93 11.35 -17.93
N ARG A 308 -18.16 10.86 -18.12
CA ARG A 308 -19.37 11.46 -17.51
C ARG A 308 -19.33 11.38 -15.99
N GLY A 309 -18.86 10.28 -15.41
CA GLY A 309 -18.67 10.13 -13.97
C GLY A 309 -17.77 11.21 -13.39
N LEU A 310 -16.60 11.42 -14.01
CA LEU A 310 -15.66 12.46 -13.60
C LEU A 310 -16.24 13.86 -13.74
N ARG A 311 -16.95 14.15 -14.85
CA ARG A 311 -17.60 15.45 -15.07
C ARG A 311 -18.73 15.74 -14.07
N ASN A 312 -19.55 14.74 -13.76
CA ASN A 312 -20.69 14.90 -12.86
C ASN A 312 -20.25 15.07 -11.40
N SER A 313 -19.12 14.49 -11.02
CA SER A 313 -18.52 14.61 -9.68
C SER A 313 -17.56 15.79 -9.54
N GLY A 314 -17.22 16.47 -10.64
CA GLY A 314 -16.25 17.57 -10.66
C GLY A 314 -14.79 17.13 -10.49
N LEU A 315 -14.51 15.82 -10.58
CA LEU A 315 -13.16 15.27 -10.48
C LEU A 315 -12.27 15.71 -11.64
N ASP A 316 -12.83 15.84 -12.84
CA ASP A 316 -12.10 16.29 -14.03
C ASP A 316 -11.47 17.69 -13.84
N GLN A 317 -12.15 18.57 -13.11
CA GLN A 317 -11.68 19.94 -12.84
C GLN A 317 -10.51 19.98 -11.85
N ARG A 318 -10.31 18.89 -11.09
CA ARG A 318 -9.22 18.72 -10.14
C ARG A 318 -8.01 18.04 -10.78
N CYS A 319 -8.20 17.38 -11.92
CA CYS A 319 -7.16 16.71 -12.69
C CYS A 319 -6.53 17.65 -13.73
N THR A 320 -5.40 17.22 -14.30
CA THR A 320 -4.83 17.81 -15.53
C THR A 320 -5.14 16.93 -16.72
N MET A 321 -5.71 17.52 -17.76
CA MET A 321 -6.01 16.85 -19.01
C MET A 321 -4.75 16.77 -19.88
N ILE A 322 -4.29 15.56 -20.20
CA ILE A 322 -3.20 15.32 -21.13
C ILE A 322 -3.76 15.12 -22.54
N SER A 323 -3.09 15.69 -23.53
CA SER A 323 -3.47 15.53 -24.94
C SER A 323 -3.17 14.12 -25.45
N SER A 324 -4.08 13.55 -26.23
CA SER A 324 -3.84 12.30 -26.94
C SER A 324 -2.95 12.49 -28.17
N ARG A 325 -2.21 11.44 -28.54
CA ARG A 325 -1.47 11.34 -29.81
C ARG A 325 -1.52 9.92 -30.34
N TYR A 326 -1.24 9.76 -31.63
CA TYR A 326 -1.01 8.44 -32.19
C TYR A 326 0.39 7.95 -31.79
N ALA A 327 0.49 6.69 -31.37
CA ALA A 327 1.77 6.01 -31.22
C ALA A 327 2.46 5.91 -32.59
N THR A 328 3.76 6.14 -32.61
CA THR A 328 4.63 5.94 -33.78
C THR A 328 4.82 4.44 -34.02
N LYS A 329 5.24 4.08 -35.24
CA LYS A 329 5.54 2.69 -35.56
C LYS A 329 6.65 2.17 -34.65
N GLU A 330 7.70 2.96 -34.43
CA GLU A 330 8.86 2.62 -33.62
C GLU A 330 8.50 2.32 -32.15
N GLU A 331 7.49 3.00 -31.61
CA GLU A 331 6.97 2.75 -30.26
C GLU A 331 6.16 1.45 -30.20
N ILE A 332 5.32 1.18 -31.20
CA ILE A 332 4.56 -0.09 -31.26
C ILE A 332 5.51 -1.28 -31.42
N LEU A 333 6.57 -1.13 -32.20
CA LEU A 333 7.59 -2.17 -32.41
C LEU A 333 8.43 -2.49 -31.17
N LEU A 334 8.26 -1.77 -30.06
CA LEU A 334 8.85 -2.17 -28.78
C LEU A 334 8.28 -3.48 -28.24
N VAL A 335 7.08 -3.85 -28.65
CA VAL A 335 6.37 -5.06 -28.22
C VAL A 335 5.91 -5.89 -29.41
N HIS A 336 5.41 -5.24 -30.45
CA HIS A 336 4.74 -5.90 -31.58
C HIS A 336 5.67 -6.10 -32.76
N SER A 337 5.46 -7.17 -33.54
CA SER A 337 6.23 -7.41 -34.76
C SER A 337 5.83 -6.45 -35.88
N ASP A 338 6.78 -6.17 -36.77
CA ASP A 338 6.54 -5.35 -37.97
C ASP A 338 5.42 -5.92 -38.85
N MET A 339 5.40 -7.25 -38.99
CA MET A 339 4.37 -7.96 -39.73
C MET A 339 2.99 -7.74 -39.14
N PHE A 340 2.86 -7.80 -37.81
CA PHE A 340 1.58 -7.60 -37.12
C PHE A 340 1.12 -6.14 -37.19
N TYR A 341 2.03 -5.18 -37.06
CA TYR A 341 1.73 -3.76 -37.28
C TYR A 341 1.19 -3.50 -38.70
N GLU A 342 1.86 -4.00 -39.74
CA GLU A 342 1.42 -3.80 -41.12
C GLU A 342 0.11 -4.56 -41.41
N PHE A 343 -0.11 -5.72 -40.79
CA PHE A 343 -1.39 -6.42 -40.82
C PHE A 343 -2.52 -5.52 -40.29
N LEU A 344 -2.40 -4.99 -39.07
CA LEU A 344 -3.44 -4.12 -38.51
C LEU A 344 -3.61 -2.84 -39.33
N LYS A 345 -2.54 -2.26 -39.86
CA LYS A 345 -2.60 -1.09 -40.74
C LYS A 345 -3.38 -1.35 -42.04
N SER A 346 -3.29 -2.57 -42.58
CA SER A 346 -4.04 -2.96 -43.79
C SER A 346 -5.56 -2.90 -43.60
N THR A 347 -6.05 -3.04 -42.35
CA THR A 347 -7.49 -2.95 -42.03
C THR A 347 -8.09 -1.59 -42.37
N LYS A 348 -7.28 -0.52 -42.41
CA LYS A 348 -7.74 0.83 -42.78
C LYS A 348 -8.36 0.89 -44.16
N THR A 349 -7.79 0.16 -45.13
CA THR A 349 -8.22 0.18 -46.53
C THR A 349 -8.99 -1.07 -46.94
N ALA A 350 -9.15 -2.04 -46.04
CA ALA A 350 -9.88 -3.27 -46.30
C ALA A 350 -11.37 -3.01 -46.52
N THR A 351 -11.95 -3.73 -47.46
CA THR A 351 -13.38 -3.76 -47.71
C THR A 351 -14.12 -4.42 -46.55
N ARG A 352 -15.42 -4.15 -46.42
CA ARG A 352 -16.26 -4.81 -45.41
C ARG A 352 -16.22 -6.33 -45.49
N ARG A 353 -16.06 -6.89 -46.70
CA ARG A 353 -15.97 -8.33 -46.91
C ARG A 353 -14.67 -8.87 -46.33
N GLU A 354 -13.53 -8.27 -46.68
CA GLU A 354 -12.22 -8.65 -46.15
C GLU A 354 -12.19 -8.55 -44.62
N LEU A 355 -12.68 -7.43 -44.05
CA LEU A 355 -12.77 -7.26 -42.59
C LEU A 355 -13.64 -8.32 -41.91
N SER A 356 -14.72 -8.77 -42.57
CA SER A 356 -15.58 -9.83 -42.06
C SER A 356 -14.92 -11.20 -42.16
N GLU A 357 -14.12 -11.44 -43.19
CA GLU A 357 -13.35 -12.69 -43.38
C GLU A 357 -12.19 -12.80 -42.38
N LEU A 358 -11.66 -11.66 -41.91
CA LEU A 358 -10.68 -11.60 -40.82
C LEU A 358 -11.25 -11.97 -39.44
N LYS A 359 -12.58 -11.94 -39.25
CA LYS A 359 -13.19 -12.28 -37.95
C LYS A 359 -12.94 -13.75 -37.61
N GLY A 360 -11.95 -13.99 -36.76
CA GLY A 360 -11.73 -15.29 -36.13
C GLY A 360 -12.66 -15.46 -34.94
N ALA A 361 -13.65 -16.34 -35.03
CA ALA A 361 -14.57 -16.65 -33.92
C ALA A 361 -13.86 -17.07 -32.63
N LEU A 362 -12.62 -17.59 -32.74
CA LEU A 362 -11.81 -18.07 -31.63
C LEU A 362 -10.97 -16.99 -30.94
N ARG A 363 -10.84 -15.79 -31.53
CA ARG A 363 -9.96 -14.72 -31.02
C ARG A 363 -10.68 -13.61 -30.28
N SER A 364 -12.01 -13.58 -30.35
CA SER A 364 -12.83 -12.51 -29.76
C SER A 364 -12.36 -11.11 -30.22
N ILE A 365 -12.17 -10.94 -31.53
CA ILE A 365 -11.71 -9.69 -32.17
C ILE A 365 -12.67 -9.26 -33.27
N GLU A 366 -12.85 -7.95 -33.42
CA GLU A 366 -13.68 -7.36 -34.47
C GLU A 366 -12.98 -6.21 -35.22
N TYR A 367 -12.69 -6.40 -36.50
CA TYR A 367 -12.03 -5.37 -37.28
C TYR A 367 -12.99 -4.32 -37.83
N SER A 368 -12.49 -3.08 -37.94
CA SER A 368 -13.10 -1.97 -38.66
C SER A 368 -12.02 -1.10 -39.29
N ASN A 369 -12.38 -0.23 -40.23
CA ASN A 369 -11.41 0.70 -40.83
C ASN A 369 -10.81 1.71 -39.82
N ASP A 370 -11.46 1.92 -38.66
CA ASP A 370 -11.01 2.85 -37.61
C ASP A 370 -10.16 2.17 -36.53
N VAL A 371 -10.07 0.83 -36.52
CA VAL A 371 -9.51 0.09 -35.37
C VAL A 371 -8.02 0.35 -35.17
N PHE A 372 -7.26 0.44 -36.26
CA PHE A 372 -5.84 0.71 -36.22
C PHE A 372 -5.54 2.11 -35.66
N ASP A 373 -6.23 3.13 -36.16
CA ASP A 373 -6.04 4.50 -35.68
C ASP A 373 -6.46 4.65 -34.22
N ASN A 374 -7.54 4.00 -33.80
CA ASN A 374 -7.96 4.01 -32.39
C ASN A 374 -6.96 3.28 -31.48
N ALA A 375 -6.42 2.14 -31.92
CA ALA A 375 -5.38 1.42 -31.18
C ALA A 375 -4.11 2.26 -31.03
N LEU A 376 -3.65 2.91 -32.11
CA LEU A 376 -2.51 3.84 -32.04
C LEU A 376 -2.79 5.02 -31.11
N LEU A 377 -4.01 5.57 -31.13
CA LEU A 377 -4.41 6.68 -30.28
C LEU A 377 -4.47 6.28 -28.81
N ALA A 378 -4.98 5.08 -28.50
CA ALA A 378 -5.00 4.51 -27.15
C ALA A 378 -3.57 4.35 -26.60
N THR A 379 -2.70 3.68 -27.36
CA THR A 379 -1.31 3.48 -26.94
C THR A 379 -0.55 4.81 -26.82
N GLY A 380 -0.65 5.70 -27.81
CA GLY A 380 0.04 6.99 -27.78
C GLY A 380 -0.46 7.93 -26.68
N SER A 381 -1.74 7.85 -26.32
CA SER A 381 -2.29 8.54 -25.14
C SER A 381 -1.63 8.05 -23.84
N CYS A 382 -1.44 6.73 -23.69
CA CYS A 382 -0.76 6.17 -22.52
C CYS A 382 0.72 6.59 -22.47
N LEU A 383 1.40 6.67 -23.62
CA LEU A 383 2.79 7.15 -23.68
C LEU A 383 2.93 8.62 -23.30
N ASN A 384 2.00 9.49 -23.70
CA ASN A 384 1.98 10.88 -23.24
C ASN A 384 1.78 10.99 -21.72
N MET A 385 0.95 10.12 -21.13
CA MET A 385 0.78 10.07 -19.68
C MET A 385 2.08 9.64 -18.99
N VAL A 386 2.79 8.65 -19.54
CA VAL A 386 4.12 8.24 -19.05
C VAL A 386 5.10 9.42 -19.10
N ASP A 387 5.21 10.12 -20.23
CA ASP A 387 6.11 11.25 -20.37
C ASP A 387 5.77 12.38 -19.37
N ALA A 388 4.49 12.69 -19.19
CA ALA A 388 4.03 13.70 -18.25
C ALA A 388 4.31 13.32 -16.78
N ILE A 389 4.18 12.04 -16.40
CA ILE A 389 4.53 11.58 -15.05
C ILE A 389 6.05 11.62 -14.85
N MET A 390 6.83 11.15 -15.82
CA MET A 390 8.30 11.11 -15.71
C MET A 390 8.96 12.48 -15.75
N SER A 391 8.33 13.46 -16.41
CA SER A 391 8.75 14.87 -16.41
C SER A 391 8.22 15.68 -15.21
N ASN A 392 7.47 15.04 -14.31
CA ASN A 392 6.85 15.65 -13.13
C ASN A 392 5.79 16.73 -13.45
N GLU A 393 5.12 16.67 -14.60
CA GLU A 393 3.93 17.48 -14.88
C GLU A 393 2.73 17.04 -14.01
N GLY A 394 2.71 15.77 -13.61
CA GLY A 394 1.80 15.20 -12.60
C GLY A 394 2.44 14.00 -11.89
N GLY A 395 1.92 13.63 -10.72
CA GLY A 395 2.49 12.52 -9.93
C GLY A 395 2.00 11.13 -10.34
N ASN A 396 0.78 11.05 -10.86
CA ASN A 396 0.07 9.82 -11.21
C ASN A 396 -1.02 10.11 -12.26
N GLY A 397 -1.72 9.09 -12.75
CA GLY A 397 -2.86 9.34 -13.61
C GLY A 397 -3.71 8.14 -14.00
N PHE A 398 -4.78 8.44 -14.73
CA PHE A 398 -5.73 7.46 -15.25
C PHE A 398 -5.96 7.68 -16.76
N ALA A 399 -5.67 6.65 -17.56
CA ALA A 399 -5.86 6.65 -19.01
C ALA A 399 -7.22 6.03 -19.38
N ILE A 400 -8.17 6.88 -19.77
CA ILE A 400 -9.52 6.50 -20.19
C ILE A 400 -9.49 6.17 -21.68
N VAL A 401 -8.85 5.05 -22.02
CA VAL A 401 -8.53 4.65 -23.40
C VAL A 401 -9.38 3.47 -23.88
N ARG A 402 -9.52 3.37 -25.20
CA ARG A 402 -10.01 2.15 -25.88
C ARG A 402 -9.46 2.11 -27.31
N PRO A 403 -9.19 0.93 -27.90
CA PRO A 403 -9.40 -0.42 -27.36
C PRO A 403 -8.45 -0.80 -26.20
N PRO A 404 -8.78 -1.86 -25.42
CA PRO A 404 -7.88 -2.43 -24.40
C PRO A 404 -6.62 -3.05 -25.03
N GLY A 405 -5.70 -3.52 -24.19
CA GLY A 405 -4.38 -4.01 -24.60
C GLY A 405 -3.88 -5.30 -23.94
N HIS A 406 -4.30 -5.67 -22.72
CA HIS A 406 -3.57 -6.69 -21.94
C HIS A 406 -3.52 -8.11 -22.55
N HIS A 407 -4.45 -8.47 -23.44
CA HIS A 407 -4.46 -9.74 -24.18
C HIS A 407 -3.64 -9.71 -25.48
N ALA A 408 -3.19 -8.54 -25.95
CA ALA A 408 -2.47 -8.45 -27.21
C ALA A 408 -1.04 -8.98 -27.06
N HIS A 409 -0.69 -9.95 -27.90
CA HIS A 409 0.62 -10.58 -27.99
C HIS A 409 1.50 -9.88 -29.03
N CYS A 410 2.80 -10.19 -29.03
CA CYS A 410 3.78 -9.63 -29.98
C CYS A 410 3.34 -9.74 -31.46
N SER A 411 2.63 -10.80 -31.85
CA SER A 411 2.19 -10.99 -33.25
C SER A 411 0.73 -11.37 -33.40
N MET A 412 -0.09 -11.11 -32.38
CA MET A 412 -1.46 -11.61 -32.33
C MET A 412 -2.36 -10.68 -31.49
N ASP A 413 -3.42 -10.13 -32.11
CA ASP A 413 -4.55 -9.54 -31.39
C ASP A 413 -5.47 -10.62 -30.80
N TYR A 414 -6.02 -10.34 -29.63
CA TYR A 414 -6.81 -11.31 -28.87
C TYR A 414 -7.66 -10.60 -27.83
N GLY A 415 -8.85 -11.11 -27.51
CA GLY A 415 -9.67 -10.59 -26.41
C GLY A 415 -9.95 -9.08 -26.48
N PHE A 416 -10.40 -8.59 -27.63
CA PHE A 416 -10.63 -7.15 -27.92
C PHE A 416 -9.37 -6.27 -27.98
N CYS A 417 -8.19 -6.83 -27.72
CA CYS A 417 -6.93 -6.10 -27.62
C CYS A 417 -6.14 -6.17 -28.93
N TYR A 418 -5.73 -5.01 -29.45
CA TYR A 418 -4.99 -4.89 -30.72
C TYR A 418 -3.51 -4.60 -30.50
N PHE A 419 -3.20 -3.57 -29.71
CA PHE A 419 -1.87 -3.30 -29.22
C PHE A 419 -1.89 -3.31 -27.71
N ASN A 420 -0.86 -3.92 -27.13
CA ASN A 420 -0.70 -3.98 -25.68
C ASN A 420 -0.23 -2.64 -25.12
N ASN A 421 -1.18 -1.78 -24.74
CA ASN A 421 -0.95 -0.43 -24.25
C ASN A 421 0.03 -0.42 -23.06
N VAL A 422 -0.23 -1.26 -22.06
CA VAL A 422 0.57 -1.35 -20.82
C VAL A 422 1.97 -1.89 -21.11
N SER A 423 2.11 -2.96 -21.90
CA SER A 423 3.42 -3.51 -22.26
C SER A 423 4.26 -2.52 -23.08
N VAL A 424 3.64 -1.75 -23.99
CA VAL A 424 4.34 -0.70 -24.74
C VAL A 424 4.82 0.41 -23.81
N CYS A 425 4.00 0.83 -22.82
CA CYS A 425 4.44 1.77 -21.79
C CYS A 425 5.64 1.25 -20.99
N ALA A 426 5.62 0.00 -20.55
CA ALA A 426 6.73 -0.59 -19.79
C ALA A 426 8.04 -0.65 -20.61
N ARG A 427 7.97 -1.09 -21.88
CA ARG A 427 9.14 -1.09 -22.78
C ARG A 427 9.62 0.33 -23.09
N TYR A 428 8.70 1.29 -23.21
CA TYR A 428 9.02 2.69 -23.43
C TYR A 428 9.72 3.33 -22.21
N LEU A 429 9.28 3.01 -20.99
CA LEU A 429 9.96 3.38 -19.74
C LEU A 429 11.37 2.80 -19.65
N GLN A 430 11.54 1.51 -19.93
CA GLN A 430 12.86 0.87 -19.97
C GLN A 430 13.78 1.53 -21.00
N LYS A 431 13.29 1.80 -22.21
CA LYS A 431 14.11 2.32 -23.32
C LYS A 431 14.46 3.81 -23.16
N ASN A 432 13.48 4.66 -22.85
CA ASN A 432 13.64 6.12 -22.90
C ASN A 432 14.00 6.73 -21.54
N TYR A 433 13.62 6.07 -20.44
CA TYR A 433 13.89 6.53 -19.08
C TYR A 433 14.87 5.63 -18.32
N ASN A 434 15.34 4.54 -18.94
CA ASN A 434 16.28 3.59 -18.36
C ASN A 434 15.79 3.03 -17.00
N LEU A 435 14.47 2.90 -16.82
CA LEU A 435 13.92 2.25 -15.63
C LEU A 435 14.27 0.77 -15.63
N GLN A 436 14.68 0.27 -14.48
CA GLN A 436 15.14 -1.09 -14.27
C GLN A 436 14.08 -1.95 -13.58
N ARG A 437 13.12 -1.33 -12.88
CA ARG A 437 12.10 -2.06 -12.10
C ARG A 437 10.73 -1.44 -12.31
N ILE A 438 9.88 -2.13 -13.05
CA ILE A 438 8.50 -1.70 -13.35
C ILE A 438 7.56 -2.76 -12.78
N LEU A 439 6.61 -2.33 -11.95
CA LEU A 439 5.56 -3.21 -11.46
C LEU A 439 4.34 -3.05 -12.38
N ILE A 440 3.80 -4.16 -12.89
CA ILE A 440 2.50 -4.21 -13.54
C ILE A 440 1.55 -4.99 -12.63
N VAL A 441 0.47 -4.35 -12.19
CA VAL A 441 -0.62 -5.01 -11.46
C VAL A 441 -1.84 -5.11 -12.37
N ASP A 442 -2.37 -6.31 -12.52
CA ASP A 442 -3.54 -6.58 -13.35
C ASP A 442 -4.69 -7.07 -12.46
N PHE A 443 -5.71 -6.23 -12.31
CA PHE A 443 -6.93 -6.57 -11.56
C PHE A 443 -8.16 -6.73 -12.48
N ASP A 444 -7.93 -6.82 -13.79
CA ASP A 444 -8.97 -7.26 -14.73
C ASP A 444 -9.41 -8.69 -14.37
N TYR A 445 -10.70 -9.00 -14.59
CA TYR A 445 -11.23 -10.32 -14.31
C TYR A 445 -10.49 -11.43 -15.09
N HIS A 446 -9.99 -11.08 -16.28
CA HIS A 446 -9.25 -11.95 -17.17
C HIS A 446 -7.74 -11.77 -16.99
N MET A 447 -7.00 -12.86 -17.10
CA MET A 447 -5.55 -12.81 -17.08
C MET A 447 -5.05 -12.11 -18.37
N GLY A 448 -4.22 -11.07 -18.23
CA GLY A 448 -3.50 -10.43 -19.33
C GLY A 448 -2.37 -11.29 -19.92
N ASP A 449 -2.73 -12.37 -20.61
CA ASP A 449 -1.81 -13.33 -21.24
C ASP A 449 -0.78 -12.68 -22.18
N GLY A 450 -1.17 -11.64 -22.90
CA GLY A 450 -0.26 -10.84 -23.73
C GLY A 450 0.78 -10.06 -22.91
N VAL A 451 0.45 -9.60 -21.70
CA VAL A 451 1.42 -8.97 -20.78
C VAL A 451 2.40 -10.01 -20.25
N LYS A 452 1.88 -11.15 -19.76
CA LYS A 452 2.69 -12.30 -19.30
C LYS A 452 3.72 -12.67 -20.36
N ASP A 453 3.31 -12.91 -21.60
CA ASP A 453 4.20 -13.39 -22.66
C ASP A 453 5.31 -12.38 -23.01
N VAL A 454 5.03 -11.07 -22.96
CA VAL A 454 6.03 -10.03 -23.27
C VAL A 454 7.15 -9.94 -22.23
N PHE A 455 6.85 -10.26 -20.97
CA PHE A 455 7.77 -10.10 -19.83
C PHE A 455 8.17 -11.41 -19.17
N TYR A 456 7.76 -12.56 -19.70
CA TYR A 456 7.96 -13.87 -19.07
C TYR A 456 9.43 -14.20 -18.73
N GLU A 457 10.38 -13.63 -19.49
CA GLU A 457 11.83 -13.80 -19.29
C GLU A 457 12.54 -12.54 -18.73
N ASP A 458 11.80 -11.47 -18.44
CA ASP A 458 12.35 -10.14 -18.07
C ASP A 458 12.21 -9.85 -16.56
N PRO A 459 13.29 -9.92 -15.76
CA PRO A 459 13.24 -9.56 -14.33
C PRO A 459 13.07 -8.05 -14.09
N GLY A 460 13.26 -7.22 -15.12
CA GLY A 460 13.05 -5.77 -15.05
C GLY A 460 11.57 -5.38 -15.01
N VAL A 461 10.66 -6.35 -15.15
CA VAL A 461 9.22 -6.17 -14.99
C VAL A 461 8.66 -7.26 -14.08
N LEU A 462 8.04 -6.86 -12.96
CA LEU A 462 7.26 -7.76 -12.12
C LEU A 462 5.79 -7.65 -12.55
N TYR A 463 5.21 -8.73 -13.05
CA TYR A 463 3.79 -8.81 -13.40
C TYR A 463 3.02 -9.63 -12.36
N ILE A 464 1.99 -9.03 -11.77
CA ILE A 464 1.10 -9.68 -10.81
C ILE A 464 -0.34 -9.55 -11.29
N SER A 465 -1.00 -10.67 -11.56
CA SER A 465 -2.39 -10.70 -12.02
C SER A 465 -3.31 -11.34 -10.97
N LEU A 466 -4.44 -10.69 -10.69
CA LEU A 466 -5.54 -11.19 -9.89
C LEU A 466 -6.72 -11.42 -10.83
N HIS A 467 -7.02 -12.67 -11.14
CA HIS A 467 -7.99 -13.03 -12.18
C HIS A 467 -8.82 -14.25 -11.76
N CYS A 468 -9.94 -14.47 -12.43
CA CYS A 468 -10.70 -15.70 -12.26
C CYS A 468 -9.97 -16.86 -12.95
N ALA A 469 -9.65 -17.92 -12.22
CA ALA A 469 -8.94 -19.06 -12.79
C ALA A 469 -9.78 -19.75 -13.88
N ASP A 470 -9.15 -20.22 -14.95
CA ASP A 470 -9.83 -20.86 -16.10
C ASP A 470 -10.93 -19.99 -16.77
N ALA A 471 -10.99 -18.70 -16.47
CA ALA A 471 -11.70 -17.72 -17.31
C ALA A 471 -10.96 -17.54 -18.64
N PHE A 472 -11.41 -16.62 -19.49
CA PHE A 472 -10.72 -16.34 -20.75
C PHE A 472 -9.33 -15.70 -20.49
N PRO A 473 -8.24 -16.13 -21.15
CA PRO A 473 -8.13 -17.33 -21.98
C PRO A 473 -8.11 -18.62 -21.15
N PRO A 474 -8.84 -19.68 -21.56
CA PRO A 474 -8.86 -20.92 -20.80
C PRO A 474 -7.48 -21.61 -20.80
N ASN A 475 -7.12 -22.23 -19.67
CA ASN A 475 -5.82 -22.88 -19.42
C ASN A 475 -4.61 -21.94 -19.36
N GLU A 476 -4.81 -20.63 -19.28
CA GLU A 476 -3.75 -19.64 -19.00
C GLU A 476 -3.83 -19.17 -17.54
N GLY A 477 -2.76 -18.53 -17.06
CA GLY A 477 -2.73 -17.95 -15.71
C GLY A 477 -2.58 -18.99 -14.60
N HIS A 478 -1.96 -20.15 -14.87
CA HIS A 478 -1.79 -21.16 -13.83
C HIS A 478 -0.87 -20.63 -12.71
N PRO A 479 -1.14 -20.91 -11.42
CA PRO A 479 -0.33 -20.44 -10.29
C PRO A 479 1.17 -20.74 -10.37
N LYS A 480 1.55 -21.81 -11.07
CA LYS A 480 2.96 -22.23 -11.27
C LYS A 480 3.64 -21.60 -12.49
N ASP A 481 2.92 -20.83 -13.29
CA ASP A 481 3.50 -20.13 -14.44
C ASP A 481 4.24 -18.90 -13.93
N SER A 482 5.41 -19.13 -13.35
CA SER A 482 6.14 -18.13 -12.55
C SER A 482 7.22 -17.38 -13.34
N GLY A 483 7.21 -17.44 -14.66
CA GLY A 483 8.25 -16.88 -15.53
C GLY A 483 9.28 -17.92 -15.95
N LYS A 484 10.28 -17.49 -16.72
CA LYS A 484 11.32 -18.35 -17.29
C LYS A 484 12.68 -17.67 -17.29
N ASP A 485 13.74 -18.48 -17.25
CA ASP A 485 15.12 -18.02 -17.28
C ASP A 485 15.39 -16.92 -16.24
N LYS A 486 15.76 -15.71 -16.67
CA LYS A 486 16.01 -14.58 -15.76
C LYS A 486 14.73 -14.00 -15.16
N GLY A 487 13.58 -14.19 -15.81
CA GLY A 487 12.26 -13.75 -15.35
C GLY A 487 11.60 -14.73 -14.37
N LEU A 488 12.24 -15.86 -14.02
CA LEU A 488 11.68 -16.79 -13.04
C LEU A 488 11.49 -16.10 -11.68
N GLY A 489 10.27 -16.17 -11.16
CA GLY A 489 9.81 -15.48 -9.96
C GLY A 489 9.09 -14.14 -10.23
N PHE A 490 9.20 -13.56 -11.44
CA PHE A 490 8.69 -12.23 -11.78
C PHE A 490 7.35 -12.22 -12.51
N ASN A 491 6.74 -13.39 -12.72
CA ASN A 491 5.35 -13.52 -13.15
C ASN A 491 4.53 -14.18 -12.02
N VAL A 492 3.47 -13.55 -11.55
CA VAL A 492 2.67 -14.03 -10.41
C VAL A 492 1.21 -14.08 -10.79
N ASN A 493 0.61 -15.28 -10.68
CA ASN A 493 -0.79 -15.50 -11.02
C ASN A 493 -1.59 -15.83 -9.76
N ILE A 494 -2.44 -14.90 -9.32
CA ILE A 494 -3.43 -15.10 -8.26
C ILE A 494 -4.74 -15.47 -8.94
N GLY A 495 -4.84 -16.72 -9.36
CA GLY A 495 -6.03 -17.27 -10.01
C GLY A 495 -7.08 -17.70 -8.99
N TRP A 496 -8.19 -16.97 -8.90
CA TRP A 496 -9.29 -17.27 -7.99
C TRP A 496 -10.01 -18.55 -8.40
N LEU A 497 -9.98 -19.55 -7.52
CA LEU A 497 -10.67 -20.85 -7.68
C LEU A 497 -12.09 -20.84 -7.09
N SER A 498 -12.48 -19.75 -6.43
CA SER A 498 -13.80 -19.51 -5.87
C SER A 498 -14.72 -19.00 -6.98
N PHE A 499 -15.53 -19.89 -7.56
CA PHE A 499 -16.47 -19.57 -8.63
C PHE A 499 -17.90 -19.32 -8.14
N ASP A 500 -18.32 -20.00 -7.07
CA ASP A 500 -19.65 -19.88 -6.46
C ASP A 500 -19.57 -20.12 -4.93
N PRO A 501 -19.50 -19.06 -4.10
CA PRO A 501 -19.49 -17.66 -4.51
C PRO A 501 -18.17 -17.23 -5.19
N PRO A 502 -18.19 -16.25 -6.10
CA PRO A 502 -17.00 -15.61 -6.66
C PRO A 502 -16.15 -14.92 -5.58
N ALA A 503 -14.87 -14.66 -5.88
CA ALA A 503 -14.00 -13.87 -5.02
C ALA A 503 -14.60 -12.46 -4.75
N VAL A 504 -14.47 -12.00 -3.51
CA VAL A 504 -15.05 -10.73 -3.01
C VAL A 504 -13.97 -9.71 -2.63
N ASP A 505 -14.39 -8.50 -2.22
CA ASP A 505 -13.50 -7.40 -1.80
C ASP A 505 -12.43 -7.86 -0.80
N ALA A 506 -12.85 -8.59 0.24
CA ALA A 506 -11.95 -9.13 1.25
C ALA A 506 -10.84 -9.99 0.63
N ASP A 507 -11.14 -10.83 -0.37
CA ASP A 507 -10.15 -11.72 -0.99
C ASP A 507 -9.05 -10.92 -1.71
N TYR A 508 -9.45 -9.90 -2.49
CA TYR A 508 -8.50 -9.02 -3.17
C TYR A 508 -7.67 -8.20 -2.19
N ILE A 509 -8.29 -7.65 -1.14
CA ILE A 509 -7.57 -6.90 -0.09
C ILE A 509 -6.56 -7.81 0.63
N ASN A 510 -6.91 -9.06 0.93
CA ASN A 510 -5.96 -10.03 1.51
C ASN A 510 -4.84 -10.40 0.54
N ALA A 511 -5.15 -10.63 -0.74
CA ALA A 511 -4.12 -10.86 -1.75
C ALA A 511 -3.13 -9.69 -1.81
N PHE A 512 -3.61 -8.46 -1.67
CA PHE A 512 -2.74 -7.28 -1.58
C PHE A 512 -1.85 -7.30 -0.34
N HIS A 513 -2.42 -7.53 0.85
CA HIS A 513 -1.64 -7.54 2.08
C HIS A 513 -0.65 -8.71 2.20
N HIS A 514 -0.96 -9.86 1.59
CA HIS A 514 -0.20 -11.08 1.78
C HIS A 514 0.68 -11.49 0.59
N VAL A 515 0.44 -10.94 -0.60
CA VAL A 515 1.20 -11.24 -1.82
C VAL A 515 1.66 -9.96 -2.52
N VAL A 516 0.72 -9.12 -3.00
CA VAL A 516 1.06 -7.99 -3.88
C VAL A 516 1.98 -6.99 -3.21
N LEU A 517 1.61 -6.46 -2.03
CA LEU A 517 2.42 -5.46 -1.33
C LEU A 517 3.73 -6.03 -0.79
N PRO A 518 3.79 -7.20 -0.12
CA PRO A 518 5.06 -7.79 0.29
C PRO A 518 6.05 -7.94 -0.88
N MET A 519 5.59 -8.42 -2.03
CA MET A 519 6.44 -8.57 -3.21
C MET A 519 6.81 -7.21 -3.83
N ALA A 520 5.86 -6.29 -3.95
CA ALA A 520 6.11 -4.95 -4.50
C ALA A 520 7.11 -4.14 -3.65
N TYR A 521 7.06 -4.26 -2.33
CA TYR A 521 8.02 -3.61 -1.43
C TYR A 521 9.41 -4.24 -1.52
N GLU A 522 9.51 -5.57 -1.63
CA GLU A 522 10.79 -6.25 -1.88
C GLU A 522 11.37 -5.89 -3.25
N TYR A 523 10.51 -5.81 -4.27
CA TYR A 523 10.89 -5.42 -5.64
C TYR A 523 11.28 -3.94 -5.77
N ASN A 524 10.67 -3.06 -4.97
CA ASN A 524 10.91 -1.62 -4.96
C ASN A 524 10.83 -0.97 -6.35
N PRO A 525 9.64 -0.98 -6.99
CA PRO A 525 9.45 -0.49 -8.36
C PRO A 525 9.71 1.01 -8.46
N GLU A 526 10.17 1.43 -9.64
CA GLU A 526 10.42 2.83 -9.98
C GLU A 526 9.19 3.50 -10.62
N PHE A 527 8.29 2.67 -11.15
CA PHE A 527 7.00 3.03 -11.74
C PHE A 527 6.01 1.87 -11.59
N VAL A 528 4.73 2.17 -11.36
CA VAL A 528 3.64 1.20 -11.32
C VAL A 528 2.68 1.44 -12.48
N LEU A 529 2.46 0.41 -13.29
CA LEU A 529 1.41 0.37 -14.30
C LEU A 529 0.28 -0.53 -13.81
N VAL A 530 -0.97 -0.15 -14.06
CA VAL A 530 -2.12 -0.97 -13.69
C VAL A 530 -2.95 -1.27 -14.93
N CYS A 531 -3.12 -2.56 -15.24
CA CYS A 531 -4.15 -3.03 -16.15
C CYS A 531 -5.50 -2.90 -15.44
N ALA A 532 -6.16 -1.75 -15.64
CA ALA A 532 -7.31 -1.35 -14.86
C ALA A 532 -8.61 -1.85 -15.48
N GLY A 533 -8.90 -3.15 -15.30
CA GLY A 533 -10.15 -3.79 -15.71
C GLY A 533 -11.22 -3.74 -14.64
N PHE A 534 -12.43 -3.28 -15.00
CA PHE A 534 -13.57 -3.20 -14.07
C PHE A 534 -14.63 -4.29 -14.32
N ASP A 535 -14.25 -5.38 -14.97
CA ASP A 535 -15.12 -6.54 -15.24
C ASP A 535 -15.17 -7.54 -14.09
N ALA A 536 -14.27 -7.46 -13.10
CA ALA A 536 -14.44 -8.18 -11.84
C ALA A 536 -15.50 -7.53 -10.91
N ALA A 537 -16.06 -6.39 -11.31
CA ALA A 537 -17.07 -5.66 -10.55
C ALA A 537 -18.43 -6.37 -10.52
N GLU A 538 -19.17 -6.21 -9.43
CA GLU A 538 -20.51 -6.78 -9.31
C GLU A 538 -21.46 -6.31 -10.41
N GLY A 539 -22.08 -7.27 -11.10
CA GLY A 539 -23.05 -7.01 -12.16
C GLY A 539 -22.41 -6.71 -13.52
N ASP A 540 -21.11 -6.94 -13.67
CA ASP A 540 -20.52 -7.07 -15.00
C ASP A 540 -21.15 -8.24 -15.79
N ARG A 541 -21.12 -8.12 -17.12
CA ARG A 541 -21.78 -9.06 -18.03
C ARG A 541 -20.82 -10.11 -18.59
N ILE A 542 -19.52 -9.86 -18.50
CA ILE A 542 -18.46 -10.75 -18.97
C ILE A 542 -17.76 -11.36 -17.78
N GLY A 543 -17.30 -10.53 -16.84
CA GLY A 543 -16.82 -11.03 -15.57
C GLY A 543 -17.98 -11.32 -14.62
N TRP A 544 -17.86 -12.41 -13.88
CA TRP A 544 -18.86 -12.87 -12.91
C TRP A 544 -18.42 -12.54 -11.49
N GLY A 545 -17.59 -11.50 -11.35
CA GLY A 545 -17.02 -11.08 -10.08
C GLY A 545 -18.02 -10.39 -9.15
N LYS A 546 -17.59 -10.17 -7.92
CA LYS A 546 -18.37 -9.54 -6.85
C LYS A 546 -17.67 -8.31 -6.26
N LEU A 547 -16.70 -7.74 -6.97
CA LEU A 547 -15.97 -6.59 -6.45
C LEU A 547 -16.85 -5.35 -6.42
N SER A 548 -16.81 -4.66 -5.28
CA SER A 548 -17.43 -3.35 -5.12
C SER A 548 -16.45 -2.24 -5.48
N THR A 549 -16.98 -1.02 -5.58
CA THR A 549 -16.17 0.20 -5.73
C THR A 549 -15.15 0.38 -4.61
N CYS A 550 -15.39 -0.17 -3.40
CA CYS A 550 -14.42 -0.13 -2.31
C CYS A 550 -13.12 -0.84 -2.70
N ALA A 551 -13.19 -2.07 -3.20
CA ALA A 551 -12.00 -2.85 -3.53
C ALA A 551 -11.08 -2.11 -4.49
N TYR A 552 -11.62 -1.55 -5.59
CA TYR A 552 -10.84 -0.78 -6.56
C TYR A 552 -10.18 0.44 -5.92
N SER A 553 -10.93 1.22 -5.12
CA SER A 553 -10.41 2.40 -4.43
C SER A 553 -9.31 2.05 -3.41
N GLN A 554 -9.45 0.93 -2.68
CA GLN A 554 -8.46 0.44 -1.72
C GLN A 554 -7.21 -0.10 -2.41
N MET A 555 -7.36 -0.84 -3.52
CA MET A 555 -6.23 -1.31 -4.33
C MET A 555 -5.42 -0.13 -4.88
N THR A 556 -6.07 0.87 -5.49
CA THR A 556 -5.42 2.11 -5.94
C THR A 556 -4.68 2.80 -4.77
N HIS A 557 -5.33 2.92 -3.61
CA HIS A 557 -4.74 3.56 -2.42
C HIS A 557 -3.47 2.84 -1.97
N MET A 558 -3.50 1.51 -1.90
CA MET A 558 -2.33 0.71 -1.52
C MET A 558 -1.15 0.87 -2.49
N LEU A 559 -1.42 0.95 -3.81
CA LEU A 559 -0.39 1.12 -4.83
C LEU A 559 0.27 2.51 -4.81
N LEU A 560 -0.43 3.57 -4.39
CA LEU A 560 0.14 4.92 -4.28
C LEU A 560 1.30 5.04 -3.28
N SER A 561 1.48 4.06 -2.39
CA SER A 561 2.62 4.00 -1.47
C SER A 561 3.94 3.62 -2.16
N LEU A 562 3.89 3.10 -3.39
CA LEU A 562 5.02 2.61 -4.17
C LEU A 562 5.53 3.67 -5.14
N ALA A 563 6.77 3.50 -5.62
CA ALA A 563 7.32 4.27 -6.75
C ALA A 563 7.22 5.81 -6.63
N ASN A 564 7.23 6.35 -5.41
CA ASN A 564 6.97 7.78 -5.16
C ASN A 564 5.61 8.25 -5.67
N GLY A 565 4.60 7.39 -5.62
CA GLY A 565 3.27 7.63 -6.14
C GLY A 565 3.15 7.60 -7.66
N ARG A 566 4.20 7.25 -8.42
CA ARG A 566 4.17 7.12 -9.89
C ARG A 566 3.36 5.91 -10.33
N VAL A 567 2.05 6.09 -10.34
CA VAL A 567 1.06 5.10 -10.74
C VAL A 567 0.32 5.60 -11.97
N LEU A 568 0.25 4.76 -13.01
CA LEU A 568 -0.61 4.98 -14.17
C LEU A 568 -1.59 3.82 -14.31
N GLU A 569 -2.87 4.11 -14.11
CA GLU A 569 -3.94 3.16 -14.38
C GLU A 569 -4.41 3.29 -15.83
N VAL A 570 -4.45 2.18 -16.56
CA VAL A 570 -4.83 2.13 -17.97
C VAL A 570 -6.08 1.28 -18.10
N LEU A 571 -7.17 1.86 -18.61
CA LEU A 571 -8.45 1.15 -18.74
C LEU A 571 -8.30 -0.08 -19.66
N GLU A 572 -8.63 -1.26 -19.12
CA GLU A 572 -8.66 -2.54 -19.86
C GLU A 572 -10.13 -3.00 -20.05
N GLY A 573 -10.60 -4.02 -19.33
CA GLY A 573 -11.96 -4.55 -19.37
C GLY A 573 -13.00 -3.74 -18.60
N GLY A 574 -14.14 -4.36 -18.29
CA GLY A 574 -15.32 -3.73 -17.69
C GLY A 574 -16.37 -3.31 -18.71
N TYR A 575 -17.57 -3.86 -18.58
CA TYR A 575 -18.61 -3.84 -19.61
C TYR A 575 -19.99 -3.43 -19.05
N CYS A 576 -20.11 -3.35 -17.72
CA CYS A 576 -21.21 -2.67 -17.04
C CYS A 576 -20.92 -1.15 -16.92
N LEU A 577 -21.62 -0.33 -17.71
CA LEU A 577 -21.37 1.12 -17.79
C LEU A 577 -21.59 1.85 -16.45
N SER A 578 -22.55 1.39 -15.64
CA SER A 578 -22.77 1.97 -14.31
C SER A 578 -21.60 1.67 -13.38
N GLN A 579 -21.05 0.45 -13.42
CA GLN A 579 -19.88 0.08 -12.63
C GLN A 579 -18.61 0.81 -13.10
N LEU A 580 -18.37 0.88 -14.41
CA LEU A 580 -17.26 1.66 -14.96
C LEU A 580 -17.27 3.10 -14.45
N ASN A 581 -18.44 3.74 -14.46
CA ASN A 581 -18.59 5.11 -13.96
C ASN A 581 -18.16 5.22 -12.49
N VAL A 582 -18.75 4.41 -11.60
CA VAL A 582 -18.49 4.54 -10.15
C VAL A 582 -17.08 4.07 -9.77
N CYS A 583 -16.61 2.93 -10.30
CA CYS A 583 -15.29 2.39 -10.01
C CYS A 583 -14.17 3.26 -10.58
N GLY A 584 -14.28 3.67 -11.86
CA GLY A 584 -13.30 4.57 -12.48
C GLY A 584 -13.25 5.93 -11.79
N SER A 585 -14.39 6.48 -11.38
CA SER A 585 -14.42 7.74 -10.62
C SER A 585 -13.79 7.60 -9.23
N ALA A 586 -14.01 6.48 -8.56
CA ALA A 586 -13.42 6.23 -7.24
C ALA A 586 -11.89 6.07 -7.32
N CYS A 587 -11.36 5.36 -8.32
CA CYS A 587 -9.92 5.29 -8.56
C CYS A 587 -9.32 6.69 -8.80
N VAL A 588 -9.95 7.51 -9.66
CA VAL A 588 -9.48 8.89 -9.89
C VAL A 588 -9.53 9.76 -8.62
N ALA A 589 -10.58 9.62 -7.81
CA ALA A 589 -10.68 10.32 -6.52
C ALA A 589 -9.53 9.90 -5.58
N THR A 590 -9.24 8.60 -5.49
CA THR A 590 -8.11 8.08 -4.70
C THR A 590 -6.76 8.59 -5.24
N LEU A 591 -6.55 8.60 -6.56
CA LEU A 591 -5.33 9.14 -7.20
C LEU A 591 -5.13 10.63 -6.87
N LEU A 592 -6.22 11.39 -6.74
CA LEU A 592 -6.22 12.80 -6.31
C LEU A 592 -5.91 13.00 -4.81
N GLY A 593 -5.84 11.90 -4.04
CA GLY A 593 -5.59 11.89 -2.61
C GLY A 593 -6.84 11.99 -1.74
N ASP A 594 -8.04 11.80 -2.31
CA ASP A 594 -9.26 11.67 -1.49
C ASP A 594 -9.20 10.35 -0.69
N PRO A 595 -9.83 10.29 0.51
CA PRO A 595 -9.93 9.05 1.24
C PRO A 595 -10.55 7.93 0.40
N PRO A 596 -10.00 6.71 0.44
CA PRO A 596 -10.57 5.61 -0.31
C PRO A 596 -11.97 5.26 0.23
N VAL A 597 -12.81 4.74 -0.65
CA VAL A 597 -14.18 4.34 -0.32
C VAL A 597 -14.14 3.31 0.81
N ARG A 598 -14.95 3.52 1.86
CA ARG A 598 -15.10 2.57 2.96
C ARG A 598 -15.84 1.33 2.49
N CYS A 599 -15.34 0.14 2.83
CA CYS A 599 -16.01 -1.12 2.54
C CYS A 599 -17.25 -1.28 3.42
N SER A 600 -18.33 -1.81 2.87
CA SER A 600 -19.53 -2.12 3.66
C SER A 600 -19.26 -3.30 4.61
N GLU A 601 -20.05 -3.42 5.68
CA GLU A 601 -19.97 -4.57 6.59
C GLU A 601 -20.16 -5.91 5.85
N ASP A 602 -20.99 -5.93 4.80
CA ASP A 602 -21.18 -7.13 3.98
C ASP A 602 -19.98 -7.42 3.07
N ALA A 603 -19.30 -6.40 2.55
CA ALA A 603 -18.06 -6.57 1.77
C ALA A 603 -16.86 -7.00 2.62
N ALA A 604 -16.91 -6.72 3.93
CA ALA A 604 -15.90 -7.13 4.91
C ALA A 604 -16.10 -8.56 5.45
N LYS A 605 -17.23 -9.22 5.15
CA LYS A 605 -17.50 -10.60 5.58
C LYS A 605 -16.72 -11.60 4.73
N TYR A 606 -15.96 -12.46 5.41
CA TYR A 606 -15.25 -13.56 4.76
C TYR A 606 -16.22 -14.66 4.30
N PRO A 607 -16.03 -15.22 3.09
CA PRO A 607 -16.66 -16.47 2.70
C PRO A 607 -16.26 -17.59 3.69
N GLN A 608 -17.22 -18.47 4.02
CA GLN A 608 -17.01 -19.58 4.96
C GLN A 608 -16.10 -20.69 4.41
N ASP A 609 -15.93 -20.79 3.10
CA ASP A 609 -15.28 -21.91 2.41
C ASP A 609 -13.74 -21.81 2.35
N LEU A 610 -13.16 -20.65 2.76
CA LEU A 610 -11.72 -20.37 2.83
C LEU A 610 -10.94 -20.65 1.52
N VAL A 611 -11.62 -20.82 0.38
CA VAL A 611 -11.00 -21.21 -0.89
C VAL A 611 -10.02 -20.12 -1.33
N SER A 612 -10.44 -18.86 -1.30
CA SER A 612 -9.60 -17.71 -1.63
C SER A 612 -8.36 -17.60 -0.73
N LEU A 613 -8.48 -17.91 0.56
CA LEU A 613 -7.33 -17.91 1.48
C LEU A 613 -6.35 -19.05 1.18
N ARG A 614 -6.86 -20.23 0.81
CA ARG A 614 -6.02 -21.34 0.34
C ARG A 614 -5.33 -21.02 -0.99
N THR A 615 -6.00 -20.30 -1.90
CA THR A 615 -5.36 -19.77 -3.11
C THR A 615 -4.20 -18.85 -2.73
N ILE A 616 -4.41 -17.88 -1.83
CA ILE A 616 -3.35 -16.96 -1.37
C ILE A 616 -2.17 -17.74 -0.76
N ASP A 617 -2.44 -18.74 0.08
CA ASP A 617 -1.36 -19.55 0.67
C ASP A 617 -0.62 -20.41 -0.37
N LEU A 618 -1.33 -20.96 -1.35
CA LEU A 618 -0.71 -21.65 -2.50
C LEU A 618 0.23 -20.71 -3.25
N ILE A 619 -0.19 -19.47 -3.56
CA ILE A 619 0.65 -18.50 -4.26
C ILE A 619 1.89 -18.17 -3.43
N LYS A 620 1.74 -17.92 -2.12
CA LYS A 620 2.88 -17.72 -1.21
C LYS A 620 3.85 -18.89 -1.25
N ASN A 621 3.34 -20.12 -1.20
CA ASN A 621 4.19 -21.33 -1.22
C ASN A 621 4.94 -21.52 -2.54
N ILE A 622 4.35 -21.14 -3.67
CA ILE A 622 5.00 -21.19 -4.98
C ILE A 622 6.09 -20.11 -5.07
N HIS A 623 5.82 -18.90 -4.57
CA HIS A 623 6.69 -17.75 -4.77
C HIS A 623 7.72 -17.50 -3.67
N ARG A 624 7.56 -18.09 -2.47
CA ARG A 624 8.52 -17.98 -1.36
C ARG A 624 9.99 -18.30 -1.69
N PRO A 625 10.34 -19.20 -2.64
CA PRO A 625 11.75 -19.44 -2.96
C PRO A 625 12.40 -18.23 -3.66
N PHE A 626 11.59 -17.36 -4.27
CA PHE A 626 12.04 -16.17 -5.00
C PHE A 626 11.89 -14.89 -4.17
N TRP A 627 10.87 -14.85 -3.29
CA TRP A 627 10.48 -13.64 -2.55
C TRP A 627 10.46 -13.88 -1.06
N SER A 628 11.33 -13.16 -0.39
CA SER A 628 11.67 -13.39 1.00
C SER A 628 10.67 -12.80 1.99
N SER A 629 9.92 -11.80 1.53
CA SER A 629 8.78 -11.17 2.17
C SER A 629 7.56 -12.09 2.28
N LEU A 630 7.49 -13.16 1.49
CA LEU A 630 6.43 -14.18 1.54
C LEU A 630 6.72 -15.31 2.55
N PHE A 631 7.52 -15.03 3.58
CA PHE A 631 7.97 -16.05 4.52
C PHE A 631 6.80 -16.78 5.20
N SER A 632 7.02 -18.08 5.41
CA SER A 632 6.20 -18.96 6.25
C SER A 632 7.14 -19.59 7.28
N ILE A 633 6.69 -19.73 8.52
CA ILE A 633 7.45 -20.40 9.57
C ILE A 633 6.74 -21.68 9.92
N PRO A 634 7.33 -22.85 9.62
CA PRO A 634 6.85 -24.10 10.16
C PRO A 634 6.90 -23.99 11.69
N VAL A 635 5.78 -24.30 12.36
CA VAL A 635 5.75 -24.47 13.82
C VAL A 635 6.42 -25.81 14.15
N GLN A 636 7.71 -25.93 13.88
CA GLN A 636 8.53 -27.04 14.29
C GLN A 636 9.74 -26.44 14.99
N ASP A 637 9.59 -26.28 16.31
CA ASP A 637 10.61 -26.36 17.36
C ASP A 637 10.41 -25.27 18.44
N ASP A 638 9.45 -25.54 19.33
CA ASP A 638 9.20 -24.75 20.55
C ASP A 638 10.37 -24.85 21.55
N SER A 639 11.24 -25.85 21.44
CA SER A 639 12.39 -26.00 22.35
C SER A 639 13.32 -24.78 22.31
N ALA A 640 13.39 -24.10 21.16
CA ALA A 640 14.16 -22.88 21.01
C ALA A 640 13.48 -21.62 21.59
N ILE A 641 12.14 -21.58 21.73
CA ILE A 641 11.44 -20.46 22.41
C ILE A 641 11.59 -20.61 23.91
N ASP A 642 11.34 -21.81 24.43
CA ASP A 642 11.48 -22.09 25.86
C ASP A 642 12.94 -21.88 26.31
N GLN A 643 13.92 -22.32 25.51
CA GLN A 643 15.34 -22.03 25.76
C GLN A 643 15.68 -20.53 25.64
N LEU A 644 15.03 -19.78 24.74
CA LEU A 644 15.28 -18.34 24.58
C LEU A 644 14.67 -17.55 25.74
N ALA A 645 13.44 -17.88 26.15
CA ALA A 645 12.75 -17.33 27.31
C ALA A 645 13.53 -17.64 28.60
N GLU A 646 13.97 -18.88 28.79
CA GLU A 646 14.86 -19.27 29.90
C GLU A 646 16.20 -18.53 29.84
N SER A 647 16.79 -18.31 28.66
CA SER A 647 18.04 -17.56 28.54
C SER A 647 17.87 -16.07 28.82
N LEU A 648 16.72 -15.48 28.51
CA LEU A 648 16.39 -14.08 28.77
C LEU A 648 16.09 -13.87 30.26
N GLU A 649 15.39 -14.81 30.90
CA GLU A 649 15.21 -14.84 32.36
C GLU A 649 16.54 -15.04 33.10
N GLN A 650 17.41 -15.94 32.63
CA GLN A 650 18.74 -16.12 33.20
C GLN A 650 19.64 -14.89 33.01
N LYS A 651 19.58 -14.21 31.86
CA LYS A 651 20.32 -12.95 31.63
C LYS A 651 19.79 -11.79 32.48
N ALA A 652 18.50 -11.77 32.80
CA ALA A 652 17.91 -10.81 33.73
C ALA A 652 18.35 -11.09 35.18
N MET A 653 18.49 -12.37 35.57
CA MET A 653 18.96 -12.74 36.91
C MET A 653 20.47 -12.58 37.13
N ILE A 654 21.30 -12.71 36.09
CA ILE A 654 22.78 -12.56 36.20
C ILE A 654 23.21 -11.08 36.30
N LYS A 655 22.29 -10.13 36.10
CA LYS A 655 22.58 -8.67 36.12
C LYS A 655 22.06 -7.91 37.35
N ASN A 656 21.53 -8.60 38.36
CA ASN A 656 21.27 -8.01 39.68
C ASN A 656 22.48 -8.15 40.61
#